data_AF-A0A0G1VP95-F1
#
_entry.id   AF-A0A0G1VP95-F1
#
_cell.length_a   1.000
_cell.length_b   1.000
_cell.length_c   1.000
_cell.angle_alpha   90.00
_cell.angle_beta   90.00
_cell.angle_gamma   90.00
#
_symmetry.space_group_name_H-M   'P 1'
#
loop_
_entity.id
_entity.type
_entity.pdbx_description
1 polymer ?
#
loop_
_entity_poly.entity_id
_entity_poly.type
_entity_poly.pdbx_seq_one_letter_code
_entity_poly.pdbx_strand_id
1 'polypeptide(L)'
;MTSNFPYPKGSVWRKWDLQTQTILDDGYVPLSDYADELKAADPARWGQYVGKVGGEANALLYDSKAHFNDASVGKVERCRNYARNLFAFLEVYNPELVCIGITDHNYFDERLLDVFIEYAEHASLKIIPGVEINCGGIHMLLFFPTILYGKSTFSEGIHTFLEGFDIHTRTKEGVLTATSANIKHILDEVKKNNGIVIYPHCNSDNGLFQERTKTDRTILAEVFNHQRVNLLQSLNHRSSIAVTEYIKSLDTLKSKFCTHISSDARCLRDYGRADQDGNYLWIKADPTFEGLRQIIFEPEQRIFVGPQKPEEKKPYFLIDQVRFLDNTGGARFASDPIEINQNLTTIIGGKSTGKSLLLYYVAKTIDRSEVKERAEMADSSVNYDFDEEPNFNFEVTWKDGQKTLLKVPEGAPEGESRERKILYIPQKYLNTLSEANIKSREALNEFVLSVILQDAVTAERHSETIEEIKDAMKTIQSNIGQLFTDSDDIRKTEEELKQAGDEKGIEKYIETLQVQINEIKAKSGLTEDQIKQYETLTTREKEIVARVSNLESDKKTVRNLQSALATRLGALRSTADEYEAYLNDAEIKSKLRAEFDAMDTFAPTVQAISANLTVDIDVKLSVLNAELATIKTELAPLLAKVQMQTELQTKTDAIKLEQQKQNEIAIKRNALSTKRESYKKKSEAITESYTQVIAKYEGLRNDFKKFESKFGDISLGVHVGFNDEAFNADVVKEYINKTDLKRVIPEAEWGDEFVYRYDPTKHVANITTVFDGLLVGTINTLKNRLVKDAVAKLLDNYFFLDFRIFYKNDSLDKMSPGKKGLVLLQLLINLSNEEWPILLDQPEDDLDNRSVYDDLVEFLKRKKLQRQIIIVTHNPNLVVGADAEETVVANQSGQEVGRENRKYRFEYVSGALENNFELDIAVEPAILYRKGVRQHVCEILEGGKEAFKKREQKYGFPRE
;
A
#
# COMPACT_ATOMS: atom_id res chain seq x y z
N MET A 1 23.53 -37.48 -18.04
CA MET A 1 22.56 -37.38 -16.94
C MET A 1 22.08 -35.91 -16.78
N THR A 2 21.57 -35.27 -17.83
CA THR A 2 21.33 -33.81 -17.82
C THR A 2 20.10 -33.34 -18.60
N SER A 3 19.20 -34.23 -19.06
CA SER A 3 18.18 -33.82 -20.04
C SER A 3 16.72 -33.87 -19.61
N ASN A 4 16.35 -34.17 -18.36
CA ASN A 4 14.94 -34.12 -17.95
C ASN A 4 14.79 -33.92 -16.43
N PHE A 5 15.11 -32.73 -15.91
CA PHE A 5 14.55 -32.32 -14.62
C PHE A 5 13.25 -31.54 -14.94
N PRO A 6 12.06 -32.15 -14.81
CA PRO A 6 10.81 -31.63 -15.40
C PRO A 6 10.22 -30.41 -14.67
N TYR A 7 10.98 -29.79 -13.77
CA TYR A 7 10.50 -28.70 -12.92
C TYR A 7 11.52 -27.55 -12.82
N PRO A 8 11.66 -26.73 -13.87
CA PRO A 8 12.09 -25.34 -13.66
C PRO A 8 10.99 -24.63 -12.81
N LYS A 9 11.32 -23.54 -12.09
CA LYS A 9 10.46 -22.74 -11.17
C LYS A 9 10.70 -22.86 -9.65
N GLY A 10 11.85 -23.40 -9.24
CA GLY A 10 12.18 -23.51 -7.82
C GLY A 10 11.13 -24.27 -6.99
N SER A 11 11.13 -24.06 -5.67
CA SER A 11 10.20 -24.72 -4.75
C SER A 11 8.78 -24.17 -4.93
N VAL A 12 7.83 -25.02 -5.30
CA VAL A 12 6.40 -24.69 -5.34
C VAL A 12 5.57 -25.76 -4.65
N TRP A 13 4.36 -25.40 -4.22
CA TRP A 13 3.41 -26.34 -3.63
C TRP A 13 2.99 -27.40 -4.65
N ARG A 14 3.26 -28.66 -4.32
CA ARG A 14 2.88 -29.83 -5.09
C ARG A 14 2.22 -30.86 -4.18
N LYS A 15 1.44 -31.79 -4.74
CA LYS A 15 0.75 -32.84 -3.99
C LYS A 15 1.64 -34.08 -3.84
N TRP A 16 1.79 -34.56 -2.62
CA TRP A 16 2.68 -35.67 -2.25
C TRP A 16 1.92 -36.74 -1.47
N ASP A 17 2.46 -37.95 -1.44
CA ASP A 17 1.96 -39.02 -0.56
C ASP A 17 3.12 -39.84 -0.01
N LEU A 18 3.40 -39.74 1.29
CA LEU A 18 4.66 -40.22 1.85
C LEU A 18 4.60 -41.64 2.41
N GLN A 19 3.43 -42.25 2.60
CA GLN A 19 3.30 -43.65 3.01
C GLN A 19 2.46 -44.40 1.99
N THR A 20 3.12 -45.25 1.20
CA THR A 20 2.45 -46.10 0.23
C THR A 20 3.07 -47.49 0.23
N GLN A 21 2.22 -48.51 0.16
CA GLN A 21 2.58 -49.92 0.15
C GLN A 21 2.46 -50.46 -1.28
N THR A 22 3.33 -51.38 -1.67
CA THR A 22 3.33 -51.99 -3.00
C THR A 22 2.64 -53.36 -2.99
N ILE A 23 2.67 -54.05 -4.12
CA ILE A 23 2.21 -55.44 -4.27
C ILE A 23 2.89 -56.43 -3.32
N LEU A 24 3.99 -56.04 -2.68
CA LEU A 24 4.70 -56.82 -1.66
C LEU A 24 3.94 -56.88 -0.33
N ASP A 25 3.08 -55.92 -0.03
CA ASP A 25 2.33 -55.89 1.22
C ASP A 25 1.23 -56.97 1.27
N ASP A 26 1.05 -57.60 2.41
CA ASP A 26 0.07 -58.70 2.55
C ASP A 26 -1.37 -58.21 2.40
N GLY A 27 -1.64 -56.98 2.84
CA GLY A 27 -2.93 -56.31 2.72
C GLY A 27 -3.18 -55.66 1.36
N TYR A 28 -2.26 -55.79 0.39
CA TYR A 28 -2.44 -55.22 -0.94
C TYR A 28 -3.65 -55.81 -1.68
N VAL A 29 -4.53 -54.93 -2.19
CA VAL A 29 -5.72 -55.30 -2.95
C VAL A 29 -5.46 -55.12 -4.45
N PRO A 30 -5.50 -56.21 -5.24
CA PRO A 30 -5.20 -56.16 -6.67
C PRO A 30 -6.32 -55.49 -7.48
N LEU A 31 -5.95 -54.89 -8.60
CA LEU A 31 -6.84 -54.20 -9.54
C LEU A 31 -8.03 -55.05 -10.00
N SER A 32 -7.87 -56.36 -10.11
CA SER A 32 -8.95 -57.29 -10.48
C SER A 32 -10.19 -57.16 -9.62
N ASP A 33 -10.02 -56.77 -8.36
CA ASP A 33 -11.10 -56.77 -7.36
C ASP A 33 -12.03 -55.55 -7.54
N TYR A 34 -11.56 -54.50 -8.23
CA TYR A 34 -12.28 -53.25 -8.40
C TYR A 34 -12.21 -52.65 -9.82
N ALA A 35 -11.63 -53.36 -10.78
CA ALA A 35 -11.51 -52.88 -12.17
C ALA A 35 -12.87 -52.57 -12.80
N ASP A 36 -13.88 -53.41 -12.56
CA ASP A 36 -15.21 -53.23 -13.14
C ASP A 36 -15.93 -51.98 -12.59
N GLU A 37 -15.66 -51.60 -11.33
CA GLU A 37 -16.14 -50.35 -10.74
C GLU A 37 -15.52 -49.13 -11.48
N LEU A 38 -14.21 -49.17 -11.72
CA LEU A 38 -13.50 -48.08 -12.43
C LEU A 38 -13.96 -47.96 -13.89
N LYS A 39 -14.14 -49.09 -14.57
CA LYS A 39 -14.69 -49.14 -15.94
C LYS A 39 -16.09 -48.54 -16.01
N ALA A 40 -16.95 -48.88 -15.05
CA ALA A 40 -18.31 -48.38 -15.01
C ALA A 40 -18.37 -46.88 -14.68
N ALA A 41 -17.48 -46.41 -13.80
CA ALA A 41 -17.44 -45.01 -13.39
C ALA A 41 -16.95 -44.06 -14.50
N ASP A 42 -15.88 -44.42 -15.21
CA ASP A 42 -15.33 -43.61 -16.31
C ASP A 42 -14.67 -44.49 -17.39
N PRO A 43 -15.44 -44.98 -18.38
CA PRO A 43 -14.94 -45.85 -19.43
C PRO A 43 -13.84 -45.20 -20.28
N ALA A 44 -13.91 -43.88 -20.49
CA ALA A 44 -12.95 -43.15 -21.31
C ALA A 44 -11.59 -43.07 -20.62
N ARG A 45 -11.59 -42.71 -19.33
CA ARG A 45 -10.38 -42.68 -18.51
C ARG A 45 -9.76 -44.06 -18.31
N TRP A 46 -10.59 -45.09 -18.10
CA TRP A 46 -10.13 -46.48 -18.10
C TRP A 46 -9.42 -46.83 -19.41
N GLY A 47 -10.03 -46.48 -20.56
CA GLY A 47 -9.45 -46.67 -21.89
C GLY A 47 -8.07 -46.03 -22.06
N GLN A 48 -7.88 -44.81 -21.57
CA GLN A 48 -6.58 -44.12 -21.58
C GLN A 48 -5.52 -44.85 -20.74
N TYR A 49 -5.91 -45.28 -19.53
CA TYR A 49 -5.04 -46.03 -18.63
C TYR A 49 -4.60 -47.36 -19.24
N VAL A 50 -5.54 -48.21 -19.68
CA VAL A 50 -5.19 -49.51 -20.28
C VAL A 50 -4.40 -49.33 -21.58
N GLY A 51 -4.65 -48.26 -22.34
CA GLY A 51 -3.85 -47.90 -23.51
C GLY A 51 -2.37 -47.66 -23.19
N LYS A 52 -2.07 -46.94 -22.10
CA LYS A 52 -0.69 -46.72 -21.61
C LYS A 52 -0.02 -48.01 -21.12
N VAL A 53 -0.77 -48.89 -20.47
CA VAL A 53 -0.24 -50.19 -20.01
C VAL A 53 -0.02 -51.18 -21.17
N GLY A 54 -0.72 -51.00 -22.29
CA GLY A 54 -0.62 -51.87 -23.46
C GLY A 54 -1.70 -52.96 -23.50
N GLY A 55 -2.90 -52.65 -22.98
CA GLY A 55 -4.08 -53.51 -23.02
C GLY A 55 -4.63 -53.85 -21.64
N GLU A 56 -5.92 -54.15 -21.57
CA GLU A 56 -6.62 -54.47 -20.32
C GLU A 56 -6.10 -55.76 -19.67
N ALA A 57 -5.81 -56.79 -20.47
CA ALA A 57 -5.22 -58.03 -19.95
C ALA A 57 -3.89 -57.77 -19.24
N ASN A 58 -3.06 -56.87 -19.78
CA ASN A 58 -1.79 -56.48 -19.17
C ASN A 58 -2.01 -55.66 -17.90
N ALA A 59 -2.97 -54.72 -17.89
CA ALA A 59 -3.30 -53.94 -16.69
C ALA A 59 -3.70 -54.81 -15.51
N LEU A 60 -4.52 -55.84 -15.73
CA LEU A 60 -4.93 -56.78 -14.69
C LEU A 60 -3.80 -57.75 -14.31
N LEU A 61 -3.05 -58.26 -15.29
CA LEU A 61 -1.95 -59.21 -15.05
C LEU A 61 -0.80 -58.57 -14.27
N TYR A 62 -0.42 -57.34 -14.64
CA TYR A 62 0.74 -56.67 -14.05
C TYR A 62 0.49 -56.19 -12.62
N ASP A 63 -0.77 -56.10 -12.18
CA ASP A 63 -1.18 -55.88 -10.79
C ASP A 63 -1.50 -57.16 -10.01
N SER A 64 -1.05 -58.32 -10.48
CA SER A 64 -1.35 -59.62 -9.85
C SER A 64 -0.20 -60.15 -9.00
N LYS A 65 -0.45 -60.48 -7.73
CA LYS A 65 0.53 -61.18 -6.86
C LYS A 65 0.96 -62.52 -7.45
N ALA A 66 0.08 -63.21 -8.18
CA ALA A 66 0.42 -64.46 -8.85
C ALA A 66 1.46 -64.24 -9.95
N HIS A 67 1.24 -63.23 -10.80
CA HIS A 67 2.21 -62.83 -11.83
C HIS A 67 3.51 -62.37 -11.17
N PHE A 68 3.45 -61.47 -10.18
CA PHE A 68 4.66 -60.92 -9.54
C PHE A 68 5.54 -61.98 -8.86
N ASN A 69 4.97 -63.10 -8.43
CA ASN A 69 5.69 -64.22 -7.83
C ASN A 69 5.99 -65.37 -8.81
N ASP A 70 5.62 -65.25 -10.08
CA ASP A 70 5.87 -66.27 -11.10
C ASP A 70 7.36 -66.36 -11.46
N ALA A 71 8.03 -67.40 -10.99
CA ALA A 71 9.44 -67.64 -11.24
C ALA A 71 9.77 -67.94 -12.72
N SER A 72 8.78 -68.22 -13.57
CA SER A 72 8.99 -68.47 -15.00
C SER A 72 9.28 -67.20 -15.82
N VAL A 73 8.85 -66.02 -15.32
CA VAL A 73 9.15 -64.70 -15.92
C VAL A 73 10.33 -64.08 -15.18
N GLY A 74 11.23 -63.35 -15.85
CA GLY A 74 12.42 -62.77 -15.18
C GLY A 74 12.05 -61.72 -14.12
N LYS A 75 12.74 -61.72 -12.96
CA LYS A 75 12.42 -60.82 -11.82
C LYS A 75 12.32 -59.35 -12.22
N VAL A 76 13.31 -58.85 -12.95
CA VAL A 76 13.36 -57.45 -13.43
C VAL A 76 12.18 -57.13 -14.34
N GLU A 77 11.77 -58.06 -15.20
CA GLU A 77 10.62 -57.90 -16.08
C GLU A 77 9.31 -57.79 -15.29
N ARG A 78 9.13 -58.63 -14.26
CA ARG A 78 7.93 -58.56 -13.40
C ARG A 78 7.84 -57.24 -12.62
N CYS A 79 8.97 -56.77 -12.07
CA CYS A 79 9.05 -55.46 -11.42
C CYS A 79 8.73 -54.32 -12.41
N ARG A 80 9.27 -54.37 -13.64
CA ARG A 80 9.00 -53.37 -14.68
C ARG A 80 7.54 -53.35 -15.11
N ASN A 81 6.93 -54.52 -15.24
CA ASN A 81 5.52 -54.65 -15.57
C ASN A 81 4.64 -54.00 -14.50
N TYR A 82 4.90 -54.29 -13.22
CA TYR A 82 4.18 -53.66 -12.12
C TYR A 82 4.41 -52.14 -12.04
N ALA A 83 5.67 -51.69 -12.13
CA ALA A 83 5.99 -50.26 -12.11
C ALA A 83 5.33 -49.50 -13.27
N ARG A 84 5.39 -50.06 -14.49
CA ARG A 84 4.69 -49.52 -15.66
C ARG A 84 3.20 -49.36 -15.39
N ASN A 85 2.58 -50.37 -14.78
CA ASN A 85 1.16 -50.37 -14.48
C ASN A 85 0.79 -49.26 -13.48
N LEU A 86 1.53 -49.19 -12.37
CA LEU A 86 1.32 -48.18 -11.33
C LEU A 86 1.49 -46.76 -11.87
N PHE A 87 2.57 -46.49 -12.60
CA PHE A 87 2.83 -45.16 -13.15
C PHE A 87 1.78 -44.76 -14.18
N ALA A 88 1.37 -45.67 -15.06
CA ALA A 88 0.29 -45.42 -16.00
C ALA A 88 -1.03 -45.14 -15.30
N PHE A 89 -1.33 -45.85 -14.21
CA PHE A 89 -2.53 -45.61 -13.41
C PHE A 89 -2.51 -44.21 -12.81
N LEU A 90 -1.43 -43.83 -12.11
CA LEU A 90 -1.35 -42.54 -11.42
C LEU A 90 -1.30 -41.36 -12.40
N GLU A 91 -0.62 -41.49 -13.55
CA GLU A 91 -0.62 -40.45 -14.58
C GLU A 91 -2.04 -40.16 -15.10
N VAL A 92 -2.89 -41.17 -15.19
CA VAL A 92 -4.27 -41.02 -15.69
C VAL A 92 -5.25 -40.65 -14.59
N TYR A 93 -5.22 -41.33 -13.45
CA TYR A 93 -6.21 -41.18 -12.37
C TYR A 93 -5.83 -40.09 -11.36
N ASN A 94 -4.56 -39.76 -11.19
CA ASN A 94 -4.09 -38.75 -10.23
C ASN A 94 -2.93 -37.90 -10.79
N PRO A 95 -3.11 -37.18 -11.92
CA PRO A 95 -2.02 -36.46 -12.60
C PRO A 95 -1.39 -35.33 -11.76
N GLU A 96 -2.07 -34.85 -10.72
CA GLU A 96 -1.56 -33.81 -9.83
C GLU A 96 -0.61 -34.35 -8.74
N LEU A 97 -0.61 -35.67 -8.50
CA LEU A 97 0.31 -36.33 -7.56
C LEU A 97 1.70 -36.41 -8.21
N VAL A 98 2.66 -35.66 -7.67
CA VAL A 98 4.00 -35.55 -8.27
C VAL A 98 5.05 -36.42 -7.59
N CYS A 99 4.79 -36.89 -6.37
CA CYS A 99 5.78 -37.63 -5.59
C CYS A 99 5.10 -38.60 -4.63
N ILE A 100 5.62 -39.83 -4.59
CA ILE A 100 5.22 -40.83 -3.59
C ILE A 100 6.43 -41.41 -2.83
N GLY A 101 6.23 -41.72 -1.56
CA GLY A 101 7.16 -42.48 -0.73
C GLY A 101 6.80 -43.96 -0.77
N ILE A 102 7.72 -44.81 -1.23
CA ILE A 102 7.53 -46.26 -1.20
C ILE A 102 8.08 -46.78 0.12
N THR A 103 7.21 -47.34 0.96
CA THR A 103 7.54 -47.72 2.34
C THR A 103 6.96 -49.07 2.70
N ASP A 104 7.30 -50.10 1.92
CA ASP A 104 6.88 -51.46 2.24
C ASP A 104 7.37 -51.89 3.63
N HIS A 105 6.51 -52.61 4.37
CA HIS A 105 6.86 -53.24 5.64
C HIS A 105 8.03 -54.21 5.48
N ASN A 106 9.14 -53.94 6.17
CA ASN A 106 10.38 -54.72 6.12
C ASN A 106 10.72 -55.16 4.69
N TYR A 107 11.11 -54.20 3.83
CA TYR A 107 11.36 -54.43 2.41
C TYR A 107 12.47 -55.47 2.16
N PHE A 108 12.12 -56.61 1.51
CA PHE A 108 13.02 -57.73 1.20
C PHE A 108 13.07 -58.12 -0.30
N ASP A 109 12.51 -57.31 -1.19
CA ASP A 109 12.58 -57.59 -2.63
C ASP A 109 13.95 -57.19 -3.21
N GLU A 110 14.45 -57.95 -4.19
CA GLU A 110 15.79 -57.73 -4.76
C GLU A 110 15.88 -56.57 -5.74
N ARG A 111 14.77 -56.14 -6.37
CA ARG A 111 14.82 -55.21 -7.52
C ARG A 111 13.70 -54.19 -7.60
N LEU A 112 12.59 -54.35 -6.88
CA LEU A 112 11.41 -53.51 -7.09
C LEU A 112 11.67 -52.01 -6.85
N LEU A 113 12.36 -51.63 -5.77
CA LEU A 113 12.69 -50.23 -5.48
C LEU A 113 13.60 -49.65 -6.56
N ASP A 114 14.60 -50.43 -7.01
CA ASP A 114 15.51 -49.97 -8.07
C ASP A 114 14.75 -49.71 -9.38
N VAL A 115 13.83 -50.60 -9.75
CA VAL A 115 13.01 -50.41 -10.94
C VAL A 115 12.12 -49.17 -10.81
N PHE A 116 11.55 -48.90 -9.63
CA PHE A 116 10.79 -47.68 -9.41
C PHE A 116 11.63 -46.41 -9.55
N ILE A 117 12.86 -46.43 -9.02
CA ILE A 117 13.82 -45.32 -9.16
C ILE A 117 14.16 -45.12 -10.65
N GLU A 118 14.53 -46.19 -11.36
CA GLU A 118 14.82 -46.17 -12.81
C GLU A 118 13.63 -45.60 -13.61
N TYR A 119 12.40 -46.02 -13.30
CA TYR A 119 11.19 -45.57 -13.99
C TYR A 119 10.89 -44.09 -13.72
N ALA A 120 11.11 -43.64 -12.49
CA ALA A 120 10.88 -42.26 -12.06
C ALA A 120 11.83 -41.24 -12.71
N GLU A 121 12.98 -41.66 -13.23
CA GLU A 121 13.91 -40.76 -13.95
C GLU A 121 13.25 -40.13 -15.19
N HIS A 122 12.35 -40.86 -15.84
CA HIS A 122 11.71 -40.45 -17.10
C HIS A 122 10.21 -40.14 -16.97
N ALA A 123 9.64 -40.31 -15.78
CA ALA A 123 8.23 -40.03 -15.50
C ALA A 123 8.02 -38.67 -14.81
N SER A 124 6.79 -38.14 -14.89
CA SER A 124 6.38 -36.95 -14.14
C SER A 124 6.31 -37.23 -12.64
N LEU A 125 5.73 -38.38 -12.26
CA LEU A 125 5.71 -38.88 -10.89
C LEU A 125 7.13 -39.26 -10.44
N LYS A 126 7.54 -38.79 -9.26
CA LYS A 126 8.81 -39.12 -8.62
C LYS A 126 8.62 -40.06 -7.43
N ILE A 127 9.69 -40.78 -7.11
CA ILE A 127 9.72 -41.76 -6.03
C ILE A 127 10.75 -41.33 -5.00
N ILE A 128 10.38 -41.39 -3.72
CA ILE A 128 11.33 -41.37 -2.62
C ILE A 128 11.37 -42.80 -2.03
N PRO A 129 12.47 -43.53 -2.24
CA PRO A 129 12.58 -44.89 -1.76
C PRO A 129 12.82 -44.93 -0.25
N GLY A 130 12.13 -45.85 0.42
CA GLY A 130 12.22 -46.04 1.85
C GLY A 130 11.78 -47.42 2.29
N VAL A 131 11.58 -47.58 3.60
CA VAL A 131 11.11 -48.81 4.23
C VAL A 131 10.33 -48.47 5.49
N GLU A 132 9.27 -49.24 5.78
CA GLU A 132 8.58 -49.18 7.07
C GLU A 132 9.09 -50.32 7.97
N ILE A 133 9.55 -49.98 9.17
CA ILE A 133 10.03 -50.96 10.16
C ILE A 133 9.22 -50.89 11.44
N ASN A 134 9.12 -52.02 12.15
CA ASN A 134 8.55 -52.10 13.49
C ASN A 134 9.66 -52.32 14.54
N CYS A 135 9.81 -51.37 15.46
CA CYS A 135 10.75 -51.45 16.57
C CYS A 135 10.00 -51.37 17.90
N GLY A 136 9.93 -52.48 18.64
CA GLY A 136 9.26 -52.51 19.95
C GLY A 136 7.79 -52.04 19.92
N GLY A 137 7.07 -52.31 18.82
CA GLY A 137 5.68 -51.91 18.61
C GLY A 137 5.51 -50.51 18.00
N ILE A 138 6.59 -49.75 17.76
CA ILE A 138 6.52 -48.45 17.09
C ILE A 138 6.92 -48.62 15.64
N HIS A 139 6.04 -48.20 14.73
CA HIS A 139 6.39 -48.13 13.31
C HIS A 139 7.19 -46.86 13.01
N MET A 140 8.12 -46.96 12.07
CA MET A 140 8.91 -45.84 11.55
C MET A 140 9.08 -45.99 10.04
N LEU A 141 8.76 -44.94 9.30
CA LEU A 141 9.12 -44.82 7.88
C LEU A 141 10.53 -44.24 7.79
N LEU A 142 11.41 -44.93 7.07
CA LEU A 142 12.81 -44.55 6.90
C LEU A 142 13.07 -44.28 5.42
N PHE A 143 13.46 -43.06 5.09
CA PHE A 143 13.83 -42.65 3.72
C PHE A 143 15.31 -42.36 3.63
N PHE A 144 15.92 -42.67 2.48
CA PHE A 144 17.35 -42.44 2.27
C PHE A 144 17.63 -41.73 0.93
N PRO A 145 18.61 -40.81 0.88
CA PRO A 145 18.94 -40.07 -0.33
C PRO A 145 19.75 -40.87 -1.35
N THR A 146 20.48 -41.89 -0.89
CA THR A 146 21.49 -42.59 -1.67
C THR A 146 21.50 -44.07 -1.32
N ILE A 147 22.10 -44.88 -2.19
CA ILE A 147 22.36 -46.29 -1.92
C ILE A 147 23.22 -46.41 -0.65
N LEU A 148 22.77 -47.25 0.28
CA LEU A 148 23.40 -47.44 1.58
C LEU A 148 24.64 -48.33 1.50
N TYR A 149 25.57 -48.11 2.43
CA TYR A 149 26.73 -48.98 2.68
C TYR A 149 27.62 -49.31 1.46
N GLY A 150 27.62 -48.44 0.44
CA GLY A 150 28.37 -48.66 -0.80
C GLY A 150 27.89 -49.87 -1.60
N LYS A 151 26.63 -50.30 -1.40
CA LYS A 151 26.02 -51.38 -2.17
C LYS A 151 25.80 -51.00 -3.63
N SER A 152 25.50 -52.02 -4.45
CA SER A 152 25.33 -51.85 -5.89
C SER A 152 23.95 -51.31 -6.27
N THR A 153 22.95 -51.57 -5.42
CA THR A 153 21.53 -51.25 -5.65
C THR A 153 20.90 -50.72 -4.37
N PHE A 154 19.81 -49.96 -4.50
CA PHE A 154 19.08 -49.42 -3.36
C PHE A 154 18.44 -50.54 -2.54
N SER A 155 17.89 -51.56 -3.23
CA SER A 155 17.28 -52.74 -2.60
C SER A 155 18.28 -53.48 -1.69
N GLU A 156 19.48 -53.78 -2.18
CA GLU A 156 20.55 -54.43 -1.40
C GLU A 156 20.99 -53.58 -0.19
N GLY A 157 21.05 -52.25 -0.37
CA GLY A 157 21.34 -51.31 0.70
C GLY A 157 20.32 -51.36 1.83
N ILE A 158 19.03 -51.38 1.50
CA ILE A 158 17.94 -51.51 2.49
C ILE A 158 18.00 -52.86 3.19
N HIS A 159 18.22 -53.97 2.48
CA HIS A 159 18.35 -55.29 3.13
C HIS A 159 19.50 -55.29 4.15
N THR A 160 20.65 -54.73 3.77
CA THR A 160 21.81 -54.62 4.65
C THR A 160 21.52 -53.76 5.88
N PHE A 161 20.74 -52.68 5.71
CA PHE A 161 20.26 -51.86 6.84
C PHE A 161 19.41 -52.68 7.80
N LEU A 162 18.42 -53.42 7.27
CA LEU A 162 17.50 -54.24 8.07
C LEU A 162 18.23 -55.35 8.83
N GLU A 163 19.17 -56.05 8.17
CA GLU A 163 20.00 -57.08 8.80
C GLU A 163 20.83 -56.54 9.97
N GLY A 164 21.30 -55.28 9.88
CA GLY A 164 22.02 -54.60 10.97
C GLY A 164 21.19 -54.39 12.25
N PHE A 165 19.87 -54.54 12.15
CA PHE A 165 18.93 -54.45 13.29
C PHE A 165 18.17 -55.76 13.54
N ASP A 166 18.76 -56.90 13.17
CA ASP A 166 18.22 -58.25 13.38
C ASP A 166 16.88 -58.54 12.64
N ILE A 167 16.58 -57.76 11.60
CA ILE A 167 15.45 -58.02 10.71
C ILE A 167 15.99 -58.76 9.48
N HIS A 168 15.86 -60.09 9.47
CA HIS A 168 16.38 -60.95 8.38
C HIS A 168 15.32 -61.43 7.39
N THR A 169 14.04 -61.24 7.72
CA THR A 169 12.90 -61.63 6.89
C THR A 169 11.75 -60.66 7.13
N ARG A 170 10.87 -60.51 6.13
CA ARG A 170 9.69 -59.64 6.25
C ARG A 170 8.78 -60.08 7.39
N THR A 171 8.42 -61.36 7.42
CA THR A 171 7.57 -61.97 8.46
C THR A 171 8.24 -63.21 9.07
N LYS A 172 7.95 -63.45 10.35
CA LYS A 172 8.30 -64.67 11.08
C LYS A 172 7.01 -65.32 11.56
N GLU A 173 6.77 -66.58 11.17
CA GLU A 173 5.55 -67.33 11.51
C GLU A 173 4.23 -66.62 11.12
N GLY A 174 4.25 -65.83 10.04
CA GLY A 174 3.09 -65.07 9.57
C GLY A 174 2.84 -63.74 10.29
N VAL A 175 3.73 -63.33 11.20
CA VAL A 175 3.69 -62.03 11.88
C VAL A 175 4.84 -61.15 11.37
N LEU A 176 4.61 -59.85 11.25
CA LEU A 176 5.65 -58.89 10.85
C LEU A 176 6.85 -58.98 11.80
N THR A 177 8.05 -59.14 11.24
CA THR A 177 9.28 -59.19 12.05
C THR A 177 9.49 -57.83 12.73
N ALA A 178 9.61 -57.83 14.05
CA ALA A 178 9.89 -56.63 14.83
C ALA A 178 11.30 -56.72 15.42
N THR A 179 12.02 -55.60 15.41
CA THR A 179 13.32 -55.50 16.08
C THR A 179 13.14 -55.06 17.54
N SER A 180 13.99 -55.58 18.42
CA SER A 180 14.12 -55.13 19.81
C SER A 180 15.31 -54.17 20.00
N ALA A 181 15.90 -53.66 18.91
CA ALA A 181 16.98 -52.69 18.95
C ALA A 181 16.55 -51.40 19.68
N ASN A 182 17.53 -50.65 20.17
CA ASN A 182 17.26 -49.34 20.74
C ASN A 182 16.86 -48.36 19.62
N ILE A 183 15.68 -47.76 19.70
CA ILE A 183 15.19 -46.78 18.71
C ILE A 183 16.21 -45.67 18.47
N LYS A 184 16.87 -45.14 19.52
CA LYS A 184 17.89 -44.09 19.38
C LYS A 184 19.05 -44.52 18.49
N HIS A 185 19.45 -45.80 18.53
CA HIS A 185 20.49 -46.34 17.66
C HIS A 185 20.05 -46.39 16.20
N ILE A 186 18.77 -46.74 15.93
CA ILE A 186 18.20 -46.67 14.59
C ILE A 186 18.20 -45.22 14.08
N LEU A 187 17.73 -44.28 14.90
CA LEU A 187 17.72 -42.84 14.55
C LEU A 187 19.12 -42.32 14.23
N ASP A 188 20.13 -42.71 15.00
CA ASP A 188 21.53 -42.33 14.79
C ASP A 188 22.08 -42.90 13.47
N GLU A 189 21.79 -44.17 13.16
CA GLU A 189 22.24 -44.80 11.92
C GLU A 189 21.54 -44.21 10.69
N VAL A 190 20.24 -43.87 10.80
CA VAL A 190 19.52 -43.14 9.74
C VAL A 190 20.15 -41.77 9.53
N LYS A 191 20.41 -41.02 10.60
CA LYS A 191 21.06 -39.69 10.54
C LYS A 191 22.45 -39.76 9.91
N LYS A 192 23.24 -40.78 10.25
CA LYS A 192 24.58 -41.02 9.68
C LYS A 192 24.55 -41.27 8.18
N ASN A 193 23.47 -41.87 7.67
CA ASN A 193 23.23 -42.08 6.25
C ASN A 193 22.42 -40.92 5.60
N ASN A 194 22.31 -39.78 6.28
CA ASN A 194 21.55 -38.59 5.85
C ASN A 194 20.06 -38.86 5.55
N GLY A 195 19.49 -39.90 6.16
CA GLY A 195 18.10 -40.28 5.99
C GLY A 195 17.11 -39.42 6.78
N ILE A 196 15.82 -39.63 6.53
CA ILE A 196 14.69 -38.98 7.21
C ILE A 196 13.85 -40.05 7.88
N VAL A 197 13.35 -39.75 9.08
CA VAL A 197 12.41 -40.60 9.82
C VAL A 197 11.07 -39.90 9.89
N ILE A 198 10.00 -40.63 9.56
CA ILE A 198 8.61 -40.23 9.80
C ILE A 198 7.98 -41.25 10.73
N TYR A 199 7.24 -40.78 11.74
CA TYR A 199 6.42 -41.65 12.58
C TYR A 199 5.02 -41.76 11.97
N PRO A 200 4.69 -42.87 11.27
CA PRO A 200 3.38 -43.08 10.68
C PRO A 200 2.32 -43.24 11.77
N HIS A 201 1.06 -42.94 11.43
CA HIS A 201 -0.12 -43.16 12.27
C HIS A 201 0.15 -42.93 13.78
N CYS A 202 0.78 -41.79 14.09
CA CYS A 202 1.50 -41.56 15.34
C CYS A 202 0.62 -41.61 16.59
N ASN A 203 -0.69 -41.46 16.44
CA ASN A 203 -1.71 -41.49 17.48
C ASN A 203 -2.54 -42.81 17.49
N SER A 204 -2.04 -43.88 16.88
CA SER A 204 -2.67 -45.21 16.81
C SER A 204 -1.89 -46.27 17.60
N ASP A 205 -2.37 -47.51 17.65
CA ASP A 205 -1.85 -48.60 18.50
C ASP A 205 -0.39 -49.03 18.22
N ASN A 206 0.16 -48.70 17.05
CA ASN A 206 1.58 -48.89 16.69
C ASN A 206 2.31 -47.54 16.42
N GLY A 207 1.70 -46.44 16.86
CA GLY A 207 2.23 -45.09 16.70
C GLY A 207 3.11 -44.68 17.87
N LEU A 208 3.89 -43.61 17.65
CA LEU A 208 4.79 -43.05 18.67
C LEU A 208 4.06 -42.70 20.00
N PHE A 209 2.81 -42.24 19.92
CA PHE A 209 2.00 -41.76 21.05
C PHE A 209 0.94 -42.76 21.54
N GLN A 210 1.05 -44.05 21.23
CA GLN A 210 0.13 -45.06 21.78
C GLN A 210 0.02 -44.94 23.32
N GLU A 211 -1.11 -45.32 23.93
CA GLU A 211 -1.27 -45.20 25.39
C GLU A 211 -0.26 -46.09 26.13
N ARG A 212 0.68 -45.47 26.85
CA ARG A 212 1.73 -46.18 27.58
C ARG A 212 1.77 -45.85 29.08
N THR A 213 2.39 -46.73 29.86
CA THR A 213 2.55 -46.59 31.31
C THR A 213 3.42 -45.37 31.67
N LYS A 214 3.49 -44.99 32.95
CA LYS A 214 4.29 -43.82 33.39
C LYS A 214 5.78 -43.95 33.00
N THR A 215 6.36 -45.15 33.05
CA THR A 215 7.76 -45.41 32.66
C THR A 215 7.97 -45.21 31.16
N ASP A 216 6.98 -45.59 30.36
CA ASP A 216 7.02 -45.44 28.91
C ASP A 216 6.88 -43.98 28.44
N ARG A 217 6.22 -43.12 29.24
CA ARG A 217 6.19 -41.67 28.96
C ARG A 217 7.57 -41.02 29.05
N THR A 218 8.44 -41.54 29.92
CA THR A 218 9.86 -41.12 29.96
C THR A 218 10.59 -41.54 28.69
N ILE A 219 10.37 -42.78 28.22
CA ILE A 219 10.95 -43.29 26.98
C ILE A 219 10.47 -42.49 25.76
N LEU A 220 9.18 -42.14 25.70
CA LEU A 220 8.63 -41.26 24.68
C LEU A 220 9.38 -39.93 24.64
N ALA A 221 9.58 -39.27 25.79
CA ALA A 221 10.32 -38.02 25.85
C ALA A 221 11.79 -38.19 25.42
N GLU A 222 12.44 -39.31 25.77
CA GLU A 222 13.79 -39.60 25.30
C GLU A 222 13.87 -39.79 23.79
N VAL A 223 12.95 -40.54 23.20
CA VAL A 223 12.91 -40.81 21.75
C VAL A 223 12.58 -39.53 20.98
N PHE A 224 11.52 -38.83 21.39
CA PHE A 224 11.07 -37.59 20.74
C PHE A 224 12.13 -36.50 20.80
N ASN A 225 12.82 -36.36 21.94
CA ASN A 225 13.86 -35.34 22.10
C ASN A 225 15.21 -35.73 21.49
N HIS A 226 15.37 -36.97 21.01
CA HIS A 226 16.60 -37.43 20.34
C HIS A 226 16.77 -36.81 18.95
N GLN A 227 15.65 -36.55 18.26
CA GLN A 227 15.66 -35.82 16.98
C GLN A 227 15.45 -34.33 17.22
N ARG A 228 16.09 -33.48 16.41
CA ARG A 228 15.88 -32.02 16.47
C ARG A 228 14.48 -31.61 16.00
N VAL A 229 13.99 -32.29 14.96
CA VAL A 229 12.65 -32.11 14.39
C VAL A 229 12.03 -33.47 14.15
N ASN A 230 10.80 -33.69 14.64
CA ASN A 230 10.03 -34.90 14.42
C ASN A 230 9.00 -34.69 13.31
N LEU A 231 8.92 -35.62 12.35
CA LEU A 231 7.86 -35.66 11.35
C LEU A 231 6.81 -36.69 11.77
N LEU A 232 5.59 -36.21 12.01
CA LEU A 232 4.52 -36.97 12.65
C LEU A 232 3.34 -37.09 11.70
N GLN A 233 3.03 -38.31 11.27
CA GLN A 233 1.91 -38.53 10.38
C GLN A 233 0.69 -39.01 11.17
N SER A 234 -0.44 -38.36 10.96
CA SER A 234 -1.73 -38.73 11.52
C SER A 234 -2.66 -39.28 10.44
N LEU A 235 -3.72 -39.95 10.88
CA LEU A 235 -4.72 -40.56 9.97
C LEU A 235 -5.50 -39.52 9.15
N ASN A 236 -5.71 -38.32 9.70
CA ASN A 236 -6.44 -37.23 9.05
C ASN A 236 -6.05 -35.87 9.66
N HIS A 237 -6.53 -34.79 9.05
CA HIS A 237 -6.22 -33.43 9.48
C HIS A 237 -6.68 -33.14 10.93
N ARG A 238 -7.87 -33.60 11.34
CA ARG A 238 -8.38 -33.41 12.71
C ARG A 238 -7.47 -34.08 13.74
N SER A 239 -7.01 -35.29 13.45
CA SER A 239 -6.04 -35.99 14.29
C SER A 239 -4.69 -35.27 14.34
N SER A 240 -4.24 -34.66 13.23
CA SER A 240 -3.02 -33.85 13.20
C SER A 240 -3.09 -32.64 14.15
N ILE A 241 -4.24 -31.96 14.20
CA ILE A 241 -4.50 -30.86 15.13
C ILE A 241 -4.46 -31.37 16.58
N ALA A 242 -5.18 -32.46 16.88
CA ALA A 242 -5.23 -33.04 18.22
C ALA A 242 -3.84 -33.47 18.73
N VAL A 243 -3.02 -34.08 17.88
CA VAL A 243 -1.62 -34.44 18.21
C VAL A 243 -0.79 -33.20 18.51
N THR A 244 -0.96 -32.13 17.72
CA THR A 244 -0.26 -30.86 17.91
C THR A 244 -0.60 -30.22 19.25
N GLU A 245 -1.88 -30.19 19.62
CA GLU A 245 -2.35 -29.69 20.92
C GLU A 245 -1.84 -30.55 22.08
N TYR A 246 -1.87 -31.88 21.91
CA TYR A 246 -1.35 -32.82 22.89
C TYR A 246 0.14 -32.59 23.17
N ILE A 247 0.98 -32.48 22.14
CA ILE A 247 2.43 -32.24 22.31
C ILE A 247 2.66 -30.90 23.01
N LYS A 248 1.94 -29.84 22.61
CA LYS A 248 2.03 -28.51 23.24
C LYS A 248 1.61 -28.51 24.71
N SER A 249 0.79 -29.47 25.15
CA SER A 249 0.39 -29.61 26.55
C SER A 249 1.45 -30.27 27.45
N LEU A 250 2.52 -30.82 26.87
CA LEU A 250 3.55 -31.59 27.59
C LEU A 250 4.90 -30.87 27.61
N ASP A 251 5.31 -30.35 28.78
CA ASP A 251 6.61 -29.68 28.96
C ASP A 251 7.83 -30.59 28.74
N THR A 252 7.62 -31.91 28.71
CA THR A 252 8.68 -32.91 28.53
C THR A 252 9.08 -33.09 27.06
N LEU A 253 8.24 -32.70 26.10
CA LEU A 253 8.51 -32.84 24.67
C LEU A 253 9.02 -31.51 24.11
N LYS A 254 10.34 -31.39 23.94
CA LYS A 254 11.04 -30.14 23.65
C LYS A 254 11.44 -29.97 22.19
N SER A 255 11.62 -31.07 21.46
CA SER A 255 12.00 -31.00 20.06
C SER A 255 10.92 -30.36 19.18
N LYS A 256 11.35 -29.70 18.11
CA LYS A 256 10.40 -29.19 17.11
C LYS A 256 9.70 -30.37 16.44
N PHE A 257 8.53 -30.11 15.85
CA PHE A 257 7.80 -31.14 15.13
C PHE A 257 6.94 -30.54 14.02
N CYS A 258 6.53 -31.41 13.12
CA CYS A 258 5.61 -31.12 12.03
C CYS A 258 4.60 -32.27 11.95
N THR A 259 3.34 -31.94 11.71
CA THR A 259 2.26 -32.93 11.54
C THR A 259 1.75 -32.94 10.10
N HIS A 260 1.48 -34.14 9.57
CA HIS A 260 0.93 -34.32 8.22
C HIS A 260 0.03 -35.56 8.10
N ILE A 261 -0.48 -35.82 6.90
CA ILE A 261 -1.34 -36.96 6.57
C ILE A 261 -0.77 -37.75 5.39
N SER A 262 -1.22 -38.99 5.22
CA SER A 262 -0.93 -39.81 4.05
C SER A 262 -2.10 -40.75 3.78
N SER A 263 -2.14 -41.34 2.59
CA SER A 263 -3.17 -42.32 2.23
C SER A 263 -2.98 -43.69 2.89
N ASP A 264 -1.75 -44.05 3.27
CA ASP A 264 -1.35 -45.44 3.58
C ASP A 264 -1.89 -46.43 2.51
N ALA A 265 -1.70 -46.06 1.23
CA ALA A 265 -2.31 -46.76 0.10
C ALA A 265 -1.90 -48.24 0.04
N ARG A 266 -2.90 -49.11 -0.15
CA ARG A 266 -2.73 -50.57 -0.36
C ARG A 266 -3.36 -51.07 -1.67
N CYS A 267 -3.70 -50.16 -2.57
CA CYS A 267 -4.14 -50.47 -3.93
C CYS A 267 -3.96 -49.25 -4.82
N LEU A 268 -3.97 -49.43 -6.15
CA LEU A 268 -3.69 -48.36 -7.11
C LEU A 268 -4.61 -47.12 -6.95
N ARG A 269 -5.89 -47.31 -6.61
CA ARG A 269 -6.85 -46.20 -6.44
C ARG A 269 -6.68 -45.38 -5.16
N ASP A 270 -5.91 -45.86 -4.18
CA ASP A 270 -5.74 -45.16 -2.90
C ASP A 270 -4.53 -44.20 -2.88
N TYR A 271 -3.59 -44.33 -3.81
CA TYR A 271 -2.41 -43.45 -3.89
C TYR A 271 -2.82 -41.98 -4.09
N GLY A 272 -2.35 -41.11 -3.19
CA GLY A 272 -2.64 -39.68 -3.17
C GLY A 272 -4.13 -39.39 -2.97
N ARG A 273 -4.88 -40.30 -2.36
CA ARG A 273 -6.28 -40.10 -1.97
C ARG A 273 -6.37 -39.08 -0.84
N ALA A 274 -7.43 -38.29 -0.85
CA ALA A 274 -7.73 -37.36 0.23
C ALA A 274 -8.13 -38.12 1.51
N ASP A 275 -7.92 -37.51 2.67
CA ASP A 275 -8.52 -38.00 3.91
C ASP A 275 -10.06 -37.91 3.86
N GLN A 276 -10.72 -38.41 4.92
CA GLN A 276 -12.18 -38.42 5.02
C GLN A 276 -12.84 -37.03 4.94
N ASP A 277 -12.09 -35.96 5.18
CA ASP A 277 -12.54 -34.57 5.15
C ASP A 277 -12.16 -33.87 3.82
N GLY A 278 -11.58 -34.60 2.86
CA GLY A 278 -11.19 -34.07 1.55
C GLY A 278 -9.81 -33.42 1.51
N ASN A 279 -8.97 -33.59 2.53
CA ASN A 279 -7.65 -32.95 2.61
C ASN A 279 -6.55 -33.77 1.91
N TYR A 280 -5.60 -33.07 1.33
CA TYR A 280 -4.38 -33.65 0.74
C TYR A 280 -3.12 -33.12 1.45
N LEU A 281 -2.02 -33.86 1.30
CA LEU A 281 -0.69 -33.40 1.67
C LEU A 281 -0.06 -32.58 0.54
N TRP A 282 0.26 -31.32 0.85
CA TRP A 282 0.99 -30.41 -0.01
C TRP A 282 2.37 -30.15 0.57
N ILE A 283 3.41 -30.26 -0.27
CA ILE A 283 4.79 -29.94 0.11
C ILE A 283 5.34 -28.92 -0.89
N LYS A 284 5.91 -27.81 -0.37
CA LYS A 284 6.55 -26.76 -1.15
C LYS A 284 8.03 -27.07 -1.36
N ALA A 285 8.31 -27.98 -2.29
CA ALA A 285 9.68 -28.36 -2.63
C ALA A 285 9.71 -29.09 -3.96
N ASP A 286 10.89 -29.17 -4.57
CA ASP A 286 11.13 -30.08 -5.69
C ASP A 286 10.91 -31.54 -5.27
N PRO A 287 10.28 -32.39 -6.11
CA PRO A 287 9.93 -33.77 -5.77
C PRO A 287 11.16 -34.68 -5.77
N THR A 288 12.04 -34.43 -4.81
CA THR A 288 13.27 -35.15 -4.53
C THR A 288 13.43 -35.35 -3.03
N PHE A 289 14.33 -36.24 -2.64
CA PHE A 289 14.68 -36.39 -1.23
C PHE A 289 15.18 -35.07 -0.60
N GLU A 290 16.03 -34.31 -1.30
CA GLU A 290 16.56 -33.04 -0.79
C GLU A 290 15.47 -31.97 -0.63
N GLY A 291 14.43 -32.01 -1.48
CA GLY A 291 13.23 -31.19 -1.33
C GLY A 291 12.39 -31.59 -0.13
N LEU A 292 12.13 -32.89 0.08
CA LEU A 292 11.46 -33.41 1.28
C LEU A 292 12.20 -32.96 2.55
N ARG A 293 13.53 -33.00 2.51
CA ARG A 293 14.39 -32.60 3.63
C ARG A 293 14.20 -31.15 4.05
N GLN A 294 13.73 -30.26 3.16
CA GLN A 294 13.47 -28.85 3.51
C GLN A 294 12.42 -28.67 4.61
N ILE A 295 11.51 -29.63 4.77
CA ILE A 295 10.49 -29.61 5.85
C ILE A 295 11.15 -29.61 7.24
N ILE A 296 12.32 -30.22 7.38
CA ILE A 296 13.05 -30.26 8.66
C ILE A 296 13.65 -28.88 8.99
N PHE A 297 13.92 -28.05 8.00
CA PHE A 297 14.48 -26.71 8.21
C PHE A 297 13.38 -25.66 8.40
N GLU A 298 12.33 -25.69 7.58
CA GLU A 298 11.26 -24.68 7.54
C GLU A 298 9.85 -25.31 7.52
N PRO A 299 9.47 -26.10 8.54
CA PRO A 299 8.27 -26.93 8.50
C PRO A 299 6.99 -26.12 8.24
N GLU A 300 6.82 -25.00 8.93
CA GLU A 300 5.61 -24.16 8.86
C GLU A 300 5.37 -23.56 7.46
N GLN A 301 6.42 -23.39 6.65
CA GLN A 301 6.31 -22.80 5.30
C GLN A 301 6.40 -23.82 4.17
N ARG A 302 6.74 -25.07 4.48
CA ARG A 302 7.04 -26.12 3.49
C ARG A 302 6.01 -27.23 3.45
N ILE A 303 5.14 -27.33 4.46
CA ILE A 303 4.10 -28.37 4.53
C ILE A 303 2.71 -27.77 4.78
N PHE A 304 1.70 -28.34 4.14
CA PHE A 304 0.32 -27.92 4.31
C PHE A 304 -0.62 -29.10 4.11
N VAL A 305 -1.66 -29.19 4.95
CA VAL A 305 -2.72 -30.19 4.83
C VAL A 305 -4.03 -29.46 4.59
N GLY A 306 -4.65 -29.69 3.44
CA GLY A 306 -5.89 -29.03 3.07
C GLY A 306 -6.45 -29.48 1.72
N PRO A 307 -7.69 -29.11 1.39
CA PRO A 307 -8.39 -29.58 0.20
C PRO A 307 -7.90 -28.91 -1.09
N GLN A 308 -7.32 -27.71 -0.98
CA GLN A 308 -6.84 -26.90 -2.09
C GLN A 308 -5.37 -26.55 -1.90
N LYS A 309 -4.71 -26.24 -3.02
CA LYS A 309 -3.34 -25.75 -3.03
C LYS A 309 -3.25 -24.42 -2.25
N PRO A 310 -2.33 -24.29 -1.29
CA PRO A 310 -2.19 -23.07 -0.52
C PRO A 310 -1.51 -21.94 -1.32
N GLU A 311 -1.58 -20.72 -0.79
CA GLU A 311 -0.89 -19.52 -1.31
C GLU A 311 -1.25 -19.17 -2.77
N GLU A 312 -2.52 -19.29 -3.16
CA GLU A 312 -2.97 -18.79 -4.45
C GLU A 312 -2.98 -17.26 -4.50
N LYS A 313 -2.19 -16.70 -5.41
CA LYS A 313 -2.10 -15.27 -5.71
C LYS A 313 -2.72 -14.98 -7.08
N LYS A 314 -3.27 -13.78 -7.28
CA LYS A 314 -3.90 -13.37 -8.53
C LYS A 314 -2.88 -13.39 -9.68
N PRO A 315 -3.14 -14.11 -10.79
CA PRO A 315 -2.17 -14.28 -11.87
C PRO A 315 -1.68 -12.97 -12.51
N TYR A 316 -2.53 -11.96 -12.56
CA TYR A 316 -2.23 -10.66 -13.16
C TYR A 316 -1.33 -9.74 -12.29
N PHE A 317 -0.98 -10.17 -11.08
CA PHE A 317 0.04 -9.53 -10.22
C PHE A 317 1.38 -10.29 -10.21
N LEU A 318 1.52 -11.36 -10.99
CA LEU A 318 2.69 -12.24 -10.94
C LEU A 318 3.43 -12.25 -12.25
N ILE A 319 4.72 -11.95 -12.18
CA ILE A 319 5.69 -12.21 -13.24
C ILE A 319 5.93 -13.72 -13.26
N ASP A 320 5.75 -14.35 -14.41
CA ASP A 320 5.94 -15.79 -14.57
C ASP A 320 7.32 -16.12 -15.15
N GLN A 321 7.73 -15.36 -16.17
CA GLN A 321 9.00 -15.55 -16.86
C GLN A 321 9.50 -14.22 -17.43
N VAL A 322 10.81 -14.10 -17.60
CA VAL A 322 11.46 -12.95 -18.23
C VAL A 322 12.49 -13.42 -19.25
N ARG A 323 12.72 -12.66 -20.32
CA ARG A 323 13.77 -13.00 -21.30
C ARG A 323 14.35 -11.79 -21.99
N PHE A 324 15.64 -11.89 -22.30
CA PHE A 324 16.31 -10.97 -23.20
C PHE A 324 15.98 -11.35 -24.66
N LEU A 325 15.75 -10.35 -25.49
CA LEU A 325 15.56 -10.50 -26.93
C LEU A 325 16.72 -9.77 -27.63
N ASP A 326 17.87 -10.44 -27.68
CA ASP A 326 19.10 -9.89 -28.28
C ASP A 326 19.29 -10.40 -29.72
N ASN A 327 18.83 -9.61 -30.69
CA ASN A 327 18.99 -9.90 -32.12
C ASN A 327 20.17 -9.15 -32.75
N THR A 328 21.14 -8.71 -31.94
CA THR A 328 22.24 -7.86 -32.39
C THR A 328 23.39 -8.64 -33.04
N GLY A 329 23.33 -9.97 -32.98
CA GLY A 329 24.36 -10.88 -33.50
C GLY A 329 25.59 -11.03 -32.59
N GLY A 330 25.69 -10.26 -31.50
CA GLY A 330 26.83 -10.27 -30.58
C GLY A 330 26.84 -11.42 -29.55
N ALA A 331 25.85 -12.34 -29.59
CA ALA A 331 25.67 -13.42 -28.64
C ALA A 331 25.80 -12.96 -27.16
N ARG A 332 25.21 -11.81 -26.81
CA ARG A 332 25.36 -11.26 -25.46
C ARG A 332 24.45 -11.97 -24.45
N PHE A 333 23.20 -12.21 -24.84
CA PHE A 333 22.18 -12.84 -24.00
C PHE A 333 21.49 -14.01 -24.72
N ALA A 334 21.08 -15.02 -23.95
CA ALA A 334 20.18 -16.07 -24.42
C ALA A 334 18.73 -15.55 -24.53
N SER A 335 17.98 -16.06 -25.51
CA SER A 335 16.54 -15.80 -25.64
C SER A 335 15.67 -16.80 -24.89
N ASP A 336 16.30 -17.75 -24.20
CA ASP A 336 15.61 -18.74 -23.37
C ASP A 336 14.95 -18.04 -22.16
N PRO A 337 13.69 -18.37 -21.84
CA PRO A 337 13.02 -17.79 -20.67
C PRO A 337 13.72 -18.13 -19.36
N ILE A 338 13.87 -17.11 -18.51
CA ILE A 338 14.23 -17.24 -17.10
C ILE A 338 12.92 -17.27 -16.33
N GLU A 339 12.61 -18.39 -15.69
CA GLU A 339 11.41 -18.52 -14.87
C GLU A 339 11.53 -17.74 -13.56
N ILE A 340 10.39 -17.27 -13.05
CA ILE A 340 10.30 -16.50 -11.81
C ILE A 340 9.24 -17.11 -10.90
N ASN A 341 9.62 -17.42 -9.67
CA ASN A 341 8.75 -17.98 -8.65
C ASN A 341 7.76 -16.91 -8.11
N GLN A 342 6.55 -17.33 -7.75
CA GLN A 342 5.49 -16.44 -7.26
C GLN A 342 5.76 -15.89 -5.84
N ASN A 343 6.69 -16.47 -5.09
CA ASN A 343 7.07 -16.10 -3.73
C ASN A 343 8.37 -15.27 -3.76
N LEU A 344 9.48 -15.77 -3.20
CA LEU A 344 10.77 -15.08 -3.18
C LEU A 344 11.72 -15.67 -4.22
N THR A 345 12.09 -14.84 -5.21
CA THR A 345 13.16 -15.12 -6.18
C THR A 345 14.38 -14.28 -5.84
N THR A 346 15.53 -14.92 -5.65
CA THR A 346 16.81 -14.22 -5.43
C THR A 346 17.68 -14.27 -6.68
N ILE A 347 18.44 -13.22 -6.96
CA ILE A 347 19.39 -13.15 -8.08
C ILE A 347 20.79 -12.96 -7.50
N ILE A 348 21.66 -13.95 -7.70
CA ILE A 348 23.02 -14.00 -7.16
C ILE A 348 24.06 -14.18 -8.27
N GLY A 349 25.34 -14.02 -7.94
CA GLY A 349 26.43 -13.97 -8.91
C GLY A 349 27.59 -13.09 -8.47
N GLY A 350 28.76 -13.28 -9.09
CA GLY A 350 29.95 -12.47 -8.85
C GLY A 350 29.78 -10.98 -9.22
N LYS A 351 30.81 -10.16 -9.00
CA LYS A 351 30.79 -8.76 -9.45
C LYS A 351 30.63 -8.71 -10.98
N SER A 352 29.83 -7.75 -11.46
CA SER A 352 29.60 -7.50 -12.89
C SER A 352 28.97 -8.65 -13.69
N THR A 353 28.38 -9.67 -13.06
CA THR A 353 27.78 -10.82 -13.77
C THR A 353 26.40 -10.55 -14.37
N GLY A 354 25.88 -9.32 -14.31
CA GLY A 354 24.58 -8.95 -14.90
C GLY A 354 23.37 -9.19 -13.98
N LYS A 355 23.54 -9.23 -12.65
CA LYS A 355 22.44 -9.35 -11.68
C LYS A 355 21.50 -8.14 -11.65
N SER A 356 22.05 -6.97 -11.31
CA SER A 356 21.31 -5.70 -11.28
C SER A 356 20.82 -5.31 -12.67
N LEU A 357 21.56 -5.69 -13.72
CA LEU A 357 21.14 -5.54 -15.12
C LEU A 357 19.83 -6.28 -15.41
N LEU A 358 19.73 -7.55 -14.98
CA LEU A 358 18.51 -8.34 -15.15
C LEU A 358 17.35 -7.68 -14.42
N LEU A 359 17.50 -7.37 -13.13
CA LEU A 359 16.44 -6.76 -12.32
C LEU A 359 16.00 -5.39 -12.88
N TYR A 360 16.95 -4.57 -13.32
CA TYR A 360 16.70 -3.28 -13.96
C TYR A 360 15.84 -3.44 -15.21
N TYR A 361 16.16 -4.40 -16.09
CA TYR A 361 15.35 -4.61 -17.30
C TYR A 361 13.98 -5.20 -17.01
N VAL A 362 13.83 -6.04 -15.98
CA VAL A 362 12.50 -6.43 -15.50
C VAL A 362 11.72 -5.18 -15.07
N ALA A 363 12.31 -4.35 -14.23
CA ALA A 363 11.64 -3.16 -13.69
C ALA A 363 11.25 -2.17 -14.78
N LYS A 364 12.21 -1.81 -15.64
CA LYS A 364 12.05 -0.82 -16.71
C LYS A 364 11.09 -1.29 -17.80
N THR A 365 11.00 -2.59 -18.05
CA THR A 365 10.03 -3.12 -19.01
C THR A 365 8.59 -2.98 -18.49
N ILE A 366 8.40 -3.08 -17.16
CA ILE A 366 7.07 -3.04 -16.54
C ILE A 366 6.63 -1.59 -16.27
N ASP A 367 7.47 -0.80 -15.60
CA ASP A 367 7.14 0.57 -15.18
C ASP A 367 8.35 1.50 -15.32
N ARG A 368 8.44 2.15 -16.48
CA ARG A 368 9.55 3.08 -16.79
C ARG A 368 9.54 4.33 -15.91
N SER A 369 8.35 4.80 -15.51
CA SER A 369 8.17 5.96 -14.64
C SER A 369 8.73 5.70 -13.25
N GLU A 370 8.36 4.58 -12.64
CA GLU A 370 8.86 4.17 -11.31
C GLU A 370 10.39 4.06 -11.30
N VAL A 371 10.98 3.41 -12.31
CA VAL A 371 12.44 3.29 -12.41
C VAL A 371 13.10 4.66 -12.53
N LYS A 372 12.55 5.56 -13.35
CA LYS A 372 13.10 6.90 -13.53
C LYS A 372 13.03 7.71 -12.24
N GLU A 373 11.87 7.76 -11.59
CA GLU A 373 11.65 8.51 -10.34
C GLU A 373 12.58 8.02 -9.23
N ARG A 374 12.69 6.70 -9.04
CA ARG A 374 13.53 6.10 -7.98
C ARG A 374 15.03 6.25 -8.27
N ALA A 375 15.45 6.16 -9.54
CA ALA A 375 16.84 6.35 -9.93
C ALA A 375 17.31 7.80 -9.74
N GLU A 376 16.45 8.77 -10.08
CA GLU A 376 16.69 10.21 -9.83
C GLU A 376 16.85 10.47 -8.31
N MET A 377 15.98 9.90 -7.48
CA MET A 377 16.08 10.03 -6.02
C MET A 377 17.34 9.39 -5.41
N ALA A 378 17.85 8.31 -5.99
CA ALA A 378 19.02 7.59 -5.51
C ALA A 378 20.36 8.14 -6.03
N ASP A 379 20.36 9.24 -6.81
CA ASP A 379 21.55 9.75 -7.53
C ASP A 379 22.28 8.63 -8.31
N SER A 380 21.48 7.70 -8.84
CA SER A 380 21.95 6.48 -9.50
C SER A 380 21.37 6.41 -10.90
N SER A 381 21.72 7.40 -11.74
CA SER A 381 21.35 7.36 -13.16
C SER A 381 22.08 6.21 -13.85
N VAL A 382 21.56 4.99 -13.71
CA VAL A 382 22.05 3.79 -14.36
C VAL A 382 21.42 3.75 -15.75
N ASN A 383 22.14 4.29 -16.73
CA ASN A 383 21.86 4.04 -18.14
C ASN A 383 22.79 2.92 -18.60
N TYR A 384 22.21 1.81 -19.04
CA TYR A 384 22.95 0.75 -19.71
C TYR A 384 22.90 0.99 -21.22
N ASP A 385 24.04 0.87 -21.90
CA ASP A 385 24.20 1.15 -23.34
C ASP A 385 23.23 0.38 -24.27
N PHE A 386 22.55 -0.66 -23.78
CA PHE A 386 21.64 -1.48 -24.59
C PHE A 386 20.30 -0.81 -24.88
N ASP A 387 19.94 0.25 -24.17
CA ASP A 387 18.67 0.93 -24.36
C ASP A 387 18.54 1.53 -25.77
N GLU A 388 19.64 2.06 -26.29
CA GLU A 388 19.71 2.71 -27.61
C GLU A 388 19.85 1.71 -28.77
N GLU A 389 20.19 0.44 -28.48
CA GLU A 389 20.41 -0.59 -29.50
C GLU A 389 19.10 -1.03 -30.16
N PRO A 390 18.87 -0.78 -31.47
CA PRO A 390 17.59 -1.05 -32.12
C PRO A 390 17.16 -2.53 -32.09
N ASN A 391 18.12 -3.45 -32.12
CA ASN A 391 17.87 -4.89 -32.16
C ASN A 391 17.87 -5.55 -30.78
N PHE A 392 17.87 -4.77 -29.70
CA PHE A 392 17.75 -5.24 -28.32
C PHE A 392 16.36 -4.92 -27.77
N ASN A 393 15.71 -5.94 -27.20
CA ASN A 393 14.44 -5.83 -26.49
C ASN A 393 14.44 -6.73 -25.25
N PHE A 394 13.42 -6.61 -24.40
CA PHE A 394 13.22 -7.42 -23.20
C PHE A 394 11.73 -7.76 -23.08
N GLU A 395 11.41 -8.99 -22.67
CA GLU A 395 10.04 -9.45 -22.51
C GLU A 395 9.80 -9.93 -21.08
N VAL A 396 8.69 -9.46 -20.50
CA VAL A 396 8.12 -9.96 -19.26
C VAL A 396 6.82 -10.69 -19.60
N THR A 397 6.73 -11.97 -19.26
CA THR A 397 5.50 -12.77 -19.35
C THR A 397 4.87 -12.87 -17.97
N TRP A 398 3.59 -12.51 -17.88
CA TRP A 398 2.78 -12.59 -16.66
C TRP A 398 2.08 -13.94 -16.54
N LYS A 399 1.71 -14.35 -15.32
CA LYS A 399 1.05 -15.64 -15.07
C LYS A 399 -0.37 -15.74 -15.65
N ASP A 400 -0.98 -14.61 -16.02
CA ASP A 400 -2.23 -14.56 -16.79
C ASP A 400 -2.04 -14.79 -18.31
N GLY A 401 -0.79 -15.02 -18.75
CA GLY A 401 -0.41 -15.26 -20.14
C GLY A 401 -0.13 -13.98 -20.95
N GLN A 402 -0.35 -12.79 -20.37
CA GLN A 402 -0.06 -11.52 -21.03
C GLN A 402 1.44 -11.23 -21.07
N LYS A 403 1.86 -10.41 -22.03
CA LYS A 403 3.27 -10.03 -22.22
C LYS A 403 3.44 -8.52 -22.16
N THR A 404 4.59 -8.10 -21.68
CA THR A 404 5.03 -6.70 -21.69
C THR A 404 6.41 -6.65 -22.34
N LEU A 405 6.57 -5.82 -23.36
CA LEU A 405 7.81 -5.64 -24.09
C LEU A 405 8.45 -4.30 -23.74
N LEU A 406 9.77 -4.28 -23.60
CA LEU A 406 10.50 -3.03 -23.39
C LEU A 406 10.25 -2.11 -24.58
N LYS A 407 10.41 -2.57 -25.82
CA LYS A 407 10.12 -1.82 -27.04
C LYS A 407 8.93 -2.48 -27.72
N VAL A 408 7.79 -1.77 -27.78
CA VAL A 408 6.58 -2.25 -28.46
C VAL A 408 6.76 -2.09 -29.97
N PRO A 409 6.62 -3.15 -30.78
CA PRO A 409 6.68 -3.04 -32.24
C PRO A 409 5.55 -2.17 -32.80
N GLU A 410 5.82 -1.43 -33.88
CA GLU A 410 4.78 -0.67 -34.59
C GLU A 410 3.67 -1.61 -35.09
N GLY A 411 2.41 -1.32 -34.75
CA GLY A 411 1.24 -2.11 -35.16
C GLY A 411 0.88 -3.29 -34.25
N ALA A 412 1.53 -3.44 -33.09
CA ALA A 412 1.11 -4.42 -32.09
C ALA A 412 -0.34 -4.15 -31.61
N PRO A 413 -1.18 -5.19 -31.43
CA PRO A 413 -2.55 -5.01 -30.96
C PRO A 413 -2.57 -4.34 -29.58
N GLU A 414 -3.54 -3.45 -29.33
CA GLU A 414 -3.71 -2.63 -28.11
C GLU A 414 -3.70 -3.44 -26.78
N GLY A 415 -3.72 -4.78 -26.83
CA GLY A 415 -3.62 -5.66 -25.67
C GLY A 415 -2.20 -5.93 -25.15
N GLU A 416 -1.14 -5.69 -25.94
CA GLU A 416 0.25 -6.05 -25.55
C GLU A 416 0.96 -5.00 -24.68
N SER A 417 0.30 -3.87 -24.39
CA SER A 417 0.84 -2.79 -23.55
C SER A 417 -0.21 -2.27 -22.58
N ARG A 418 -0.60 -3.09 -21.60
CA ARG A 418 -1.30 -2.57 -20.41
C ARG A 418 -0.28 -2.02 -19.43
N GLU A 419 -0.54 -0.81 -18.90
CA GLU A 419 0.23 -0.25 -17.79
C GLU A 419 0.09 -1.17 -16.58
N ARG A 420 1.21 -1.72 -16.15
CA ARG A 420 1.37 -2.57 -14.97
C ARG A 420 2.24 -1.80 -13.98
N LYS A 421 2.08 -2.06 -12.70
CA LYS A 421 2.89 -1.43 -11.66
C LYS A 421 3.82 -2.43 -11.00
N ILE A 422 4.88 -1.89 -10.42
CA ILE A 422 5.82 -2.59 -9.55
C ILE A 422 6.27 -1.64 -8.45
N LEU A 423 6.83 -2.19 -7.38
CA LEU A 423 7.61 -1.43 -6.42
C LEU A 423 9.09 -1.72 -6.66
N TYR A 424 9.84 -0.74 -7.19
CA TYR A 424 11.27 -0.91 -7.47
C TYR A 424 12.11 -0.08 -6.50
N ILE A 425 13.09 -0.74 -5.87
CA ILE A 425 14.03 -0.11 -4.95
C ILE A 425 15.45 -0.36 -5.48
N PRO A 426 16.08 0.66 -6.10
CA PRO A 426 17.44 0.54 -6.60
C PRO A 426 18.47 0.48 -5.46
N GLN A 427 19.69 0.08 -5.81
CA GLN A 427 20.82 0.08 -4.87
C GLN A 427 21.08 1.49 -4.34
N LYS A 428 21.42 1.62 -3.05
CA LYS A 428 21.65 2.89 -2.33
C LYS A 428 20.42 3.76 -2.11
N TYR A 429 19.24 3.34 -2.54
CA TYR A 429 18.02 4.14 -2.39
C TYR A 429 17.70 4.44 -0.92
N LEU A 430 17.82 3.45 -0.03
CA LEU A 430 17.46 3.61 1.39
C LEU A 430 18.51 4.43 2.14
N ASN A 431 19.78 4.30 1.75
CA ASN A 431 20.85 5.17 2.24
C ASN A 431 20.63 6.62 1.81
N THR A 432 20.30 6.89 0.55
CA THR A 432 20.03 8.27 0.11
C THR A 432 18.83 8.89 0.83
N LEU A 433 17.77 8.10 1.06
CA LEU A 433 16.64 8.53 1.88
C LEU A 433 17.03 8.81 3.34
N SER A 434 17.92 8.01 3.93
CA SER A 434 18.29 8.14 5.35
C SER A 434 19.46 9.10 5.64
N GLU A 435 20.39 9.30 4.69
CA GLU A 435 21.63 10.06 4.85
C GLU A 435 21.62 11.42 4.13
N ALA A 436 20.90 11.58 3.01
CA ALA A 436 21.10 12.73 2.11
C ALA A 436 19.85 13.53 1.70
N ASN A 437 18.63 12.97 1.72
CA ASN A 437 17.41 13.67 1.24
C ASN A 437 16.32 13.94 2.28
N ILE A 438 16.39 13.33 3.46
CA ILE A 438 15.64 13.83 4.64
C ILE A 438 16.58 14.76 5.41
N LYS A 439 17.02 15.84 4.76
CA LYS A 439 17.80 16.90 5.46
C LYS A 439 16.93 17.69 6.43
N SER A 440 15.61 17.57 6.29
CA SER A 440 14.63 18.30 7.08
C SER A 440 13.37 17.47 7.31
N ARG A 441 12.60 17.87 8.32
CA ARG A 441 11.36 17.19 8.70
C ARG A 441 10.32 17.19 7.56
N GLU A 442 10.38 18.18 6.67
CA GLU A 442 9.46 18.30 5.53
C GLU A 442 9.60 17.14 4.54
N ALA A 443 10.82 16.75 4.16
CA ALA A 443 11.03 15.68 3.18
C ALA A 443 10.55 14.30 3.69
N LEU A 444 10.68 14.04 5.00
CA LEU A 444 10.08 12.84 5.61
C LEU A 444 8.55 12.91 5.53
N ASN A 445 7.97 14.07 5.85
CA ASN A 445 6.51 14.25 5.79
C ASN A 445 5.99 14.06 4.36
N GLU A 446 6.69 14.58 3.35
CA GLU A 446 6.35 14.39 1.94
C GLU A 446 6.43 12.91 1.52
N PHE A 447 7.48 12.20 1.93
CA PHE A 447 7.62 10.77 1.65
C PHE A 447 6.50 9.96 2.32
N VAL A 448 6.25 10.17 3.62
CA VAL A 448 5.19 9.44 4.32
C VAL A 448 3.83 9.76 3.72
N LEU A 449 3.59 11.02 3.36
CA LEU A 449 2.37 11.45 2.69
C LEU A 449 2.24 10.76 1.33
N SER A 450 3.26 10.77 0.47
CA SER A 450 3.20 10.13 -0.85
C SER A 450 2.92 8.63 -0.77
N VAL A 451 3.43 7.97 0.27
CA VAL A 451 3.15 6.57 0.53
C VAL A 451 1.73 6.35 1.04
N ILE A 452 1.21 7.19 1.95
CA ILE A 452 -0.19 7.11 2.43
C ILE A 452 -1.19 7.39 1.30
N LEU A 453 -0.88 8.33 0.41
CA LEU A 453 -1.71 8.71 -0.73
C LEU A 453 -1.75 7.63 -1.84
N GLN A 454 -1.06 6.49 -1.68
CA GLN A 454 -1.32 5.32 -2.52
C GLN A 454 -2.70 4.70 -2.26
N ASP A 455 -3.31 4.93 -1.10
CA ASP A 455 -4.71 4.56 -0.82
C ASP A 455 -5.64 5.54 -1.53
N ALA A 456 -6.28 5.11 -2.64
CA ALA A 456 -7.08 5.97 -3.51
C ALA A 456 -8.15 6.79 -2.77
N VAL A 457 -8.85 6.18 -1.80
CA VAL A 457 -9.87 6.85 -0.98
C VAL A 457 -9.25 7.98 -0.14
N THR A 458 -8.10 7.71 0.48
CA THR A 458 -7.37 8.73 1.22
C THR A 458 -6.79 9.81 0.31
N ALA A 459 -6.33 9.44 -0.89
CA ALA A 459 -5.80 10.39 -1.87
C ALA A 459 -6.86 11.40 -2.32
N GLU A 460 -8.05 10.91 -2.66
CA GLU A 460 -9.20 11.73 -3.02
C GLU A 460 -9.59 12.67 -1.88
N ARG A 461 -9.79 12.12 -0.67
CA ARG A 461 -10.17 12.90 0.51
C ARG A 461 -9.14 13.98 0.88
N HIS A 462 -7.85 13.65 0.75
CA HIS A 462 -6.77 14.59 0.94
C HIS A 462 -6.83 15.71 -0.09
N SER A 463 -6.98 15.37 -1.38
CA SER A 463 -7.09 16.35 -2.46
C SER A 463 -8.27 17.30 -2.27
N GLU A 464 -9.45 16.78 -1.94
CA GLU A 464 -10.64 17.58 -1.64
C GLU A 464 -10.37 18.58 -0.50
N THR A 465 -9.83 18.09 0.62
CA THR A 465 -9.62 18.93 1.80
C THR A 465 -8.55 19.99 1.55
N ILE A 466 -7.51 19.69 0.76
CA ILE A 466 -6.49 20.66 0.37
C ILE A 466 -7.09 21.76 -0.52
N GLU A 467 -7.98 21.44 -1.46
CA GLU A 467 -8.70 22.47 -2.23
C GLU A 467 -9.63 23.30 -1.35
N GLU A 468 -10.36 22.67 -0.43
CA GLU A 468 -11.17 23.40 0.55
C GLU A 468 -10.35 24.36 1.42
N ILE A 469 -9.13 23.98 1.81
CA ILE A 469 -8.19 24.85 2.53
C ILE A 469 -7.76 26.02 1.64
N LYS A 470 -7.40 25.77 0.37
CA LYS A 470 -7.04 26.84 -0.57
C LYS A 470 -8.18 27.84 -0.76
N ASP A 471 -9.42 27.37 -0.87
CA ASP A 471 -10.59 28.24 -1.04
C ASP A 471 -10.93 29.02 0.23
N ALA A 472 -10.77 28.42 1.41
CA ALA A 472 -10.85 29.14 2.67
C ALA A 472 -9.79 30.24 2.77
N MET A 473 -8.54 29.97 2.37
CA MET A 473 -7.47 30.97 2.32
C MET A 473 -7.78 32.13 1.36
N LYS A 474 -8.27 31.84 0.15
CA LYS A 474 -8.71 32.88 -0.80
C LYS A 474 -9.84 33.73 -0.21
N THR A 475 -10.78 33.10 0.49
CA THR A 475 -11.90 33.78 1.14
C THR A 475 -11.43 34.73 2.25
N ILE A 476 -10.48 34.29 3.09
CA ILE A 476 -9.85 35.14 4.11
C ILE A 476 -9.21 36.36 3.47
N GLN A 477 -8.38 36.19 2.44
CA GLN A 477 -7.70 37.30 1.76
C GLN A 477 -8.70 38.28 1.12
N SER A 478 -9.78 37.78 0.51
CA SER A 478 -10.86 38.62 -0.03
C SER A 478 -11.57 39.42 1.06
N ASN A 479 -11.93 38.78 2.17
CA ASN A 479 -12.59 39.43 3.30
C ASN A 479 -11.70 40.49 3.96
N ILE A 480 -10.40 40.23 4.10
CA ILE A 480 -9.42 41.22 4.56
C ILE A 480 -9.43 42.44 3.63
N GLY A 481 -9.36 42.24 2.30
CA GLY A 481 -9.45 43.32 1.33
C GLY A 481 -10.72 44.17 1.46
N GLN A 482 -11.87 43.53 1.63
CA GLN A 482 -13.15 44.23 1.85
C GLN A 482 -13.23 44.93 3.21
N LEU A 483 -12.68 44.35 4.27
CA LEU A 483 -12.65 44.94 5.61
C LEU A 483 -11.90 46.28 5.61
N PHE A 484 -10.74 46.33 4.95
CA PHE A 484 -9.96 47.58 4.83
C PHE A 484 -10.62 48.59 3.89
N THR A 485 -11.37 48.13 2.88
CA THR A 485 -12.19 49.02 2.03
C THR A 485 -13.32 49.66 2.85
N ASP A 486 -14.03 48.87 3.67
CA ASP A 486 -15.06 49.37 4.58
C ASP A 486 -14.45 50.38 5.59
N SER A 487 -13.24 50.10 6.09
CA SER A 487 -12.50 50.99 7.01
C SER A 487 -12.17 52.35 6.38
N ASP A 488 -11.62 52.36 5.16
CA ASP A 488 -11.31 53.58 4.41
C ASP A 488 -12.57 54.40 4.12
N ASP A 489 -13.66 53.72 3.75
CA ASP A 489 -14.97 54.32 3.51
C ASP A 489 -15.58 54.93 4.77
N ILE A 490 -15.48 54.25 5.92
CA ILE A 490 -15.90 54.75 7.23
C ILE A 490 -15.11 56.02 7.55
N ARG A 491 -13.78 55.99 7.42
CA ARG A 491 -12.91 57.16 7.67
C ARG A 491 -13.28 58.33 6.77
N LYS A 492 -13.45 58.09 5.46
CA LYS A 492 -13.84 59.13 4.50
C LYS A 492 -15.20 59.75 4.85
N THR A 493 -16.18 58.91 5.19
CA THR A 493 -17.52 59.37 5.58
C THR A 493 -17.48 60.18 6.89
N GLU A 494 -16.66 59.77 7.86
CA GLU A 494 -16.44 60.53 9.11
C GLU A 494 -15.77 61.87 8.86
N GLU A 495 -14.81 61.94 7.95
CA GLU A 495 -14.13 63.18 7.58
C GLU A 495 -15.06 64.15 6.84
N GLU A 496 -15.88 63.64 5.92
CA GLU A 496 -16.96 64.40 5.28
C GLU A 496 -17.99 64.92 6.31
N LEU A 497 -18.34 64.11 7.31
CA LEU A 497 -19.22 64.52 8.42
C LEU A 497 -18.58 65.60 9.30
N LYS A 498 -17.26 65.55 9.54
CA LYS A 498 -16.53 66.61 10.26
C LYS A 498 -16.53 67.93 9.47
N GLN A 499 -16.42 67.87 8.14
CA GLN A 499 -16.44 69.05 7.27
C GLN A 499 -17.84 69.69 7.14
N ALA A 500 -18.90 68.89 7.26
CA ALA A 500 -20.29 69.36 7.13
C ALA A 500 -20.75 70.31 8.26
N GLY A 501 -20.03 70.37 9.38
CA GLY A 501 -20.31 71.25 10.53
C GLY A 501 -21.04 70.55 11.70
N ASP A 502 -21.05 71.19 12.86
CA ASP A 502 -21.77 70.68 14.05
C ASP A 502 -23.28 70.83 13.86
N GLU A 503 -24.00 69.72 13.87
CA GLU A 503 -25.46 69.65 13.73
C GLU A 503 -26.19 70.53 14.75
N LYS A 504 -25.70 70.60 16.00
CA LYS A 504 -26.29 71.50 17.01
C LYS A 504 -26.05 72.97 16.68
N GLY A 505 -24.90 73.27 16.04
CA GLY A 505 -24.60 74.59 15.51
C GLY A 505 -25.52 74.97 14.34
N ILE A 506 -25.76 74.03 13.43
CA ILE A 506 -26.68 74.18 12.29
C ILE A 506 -28.12 74.39 12.79
N GLU A 507 -28.58 73.58 13.75
CA GLU A 507 -29.92 73.75 14.38
C GLU A 507 -30.09 75.12 15.01
N LYS A 508 -29.12 75.56 15.82
CA LYS A 508 -29.17 76.85 16.50
C LYS A 508 -29.11 78.03 15.51
N TYR A 509 -28.40 77.87 14.40
CA TYR A 509 -28.37 78.87 13.33
C TYR A 509 -29.70 78.93 12.57
N ILE A 510 -30.31 77.78 12.29
CA ILE A 510 -31.67 77.69 11.73
C ILE A 510 -32.67 78.39 12.66
N GLU A 511 -32.63 78.14 13.97
CA GLU A 511 -33.48 78.83 14.96
C GLU A 511 -33.28 80.35 14.92
N THR A 512 -32.03 80.81 14.84
CA THR A 512 -31.69 82.24 14.77
C THR A 512 -32.25 82.88 13.50
N LEU A 513 -32.11 82.22 12.35
CA LEU A 513 -32.68 82.67 11.08
C LEU A 513 -34.22 82.67 11.13
N GLN A 514 -34.84 81.70 11.82
CA GLN A 514 -36.29 81.61 11.98
C GLN A 514 -36.84 82.78 12.81
N VAL A 515 -36.14 83.17 13.88
CA VAL A 515 -36.48 84.36 14.69
C VAL A 515 -36.40 85.63 13.83
N GLN A 516 -35.33 85.79 13.05
CA GLN A 516 -35.16 86.93 12.14
C GLN A 516 -36.23 86.98 11.04
N ILE A 517 -36.63 85.82 10.50
CA ILE A 517 -37.75 85.73 9.55
C ILE A 517 -39.05 86.20 10.19
N ASN A 518 -39.32 85.80 11.44
CA ASN A 518 -40.52 86.21 12.17
C ASN A 518 -40.55 87.72 12.47
N GLU A 519 -39.38 88.33 12.74
CA GLU A 519 -39.24 89.79 12.90
C GLU A 519 -39.46 90.55 11.58
N ILE A 520 -38.97 90.03 10.45
CA ILE A 520 -39.19 90.61 9.11
C ILE A 520 -40.67 90.49 8.72
N LYS A 521 -41.32 89.37 9.04
CA LYS A 521 -42.77 89.17 8.83
C LYS A 521 -43.60 90.18 9.63
N ALA A 522 -43.25 90.46 10.88
CA ALA A 522 -43.96 91.43 11.74
C ALA A 522 -43.86 92.88 11.24
N LYS A 523 -42.84 93.21 10.44
CA LYS A 523 -42.64 94.53 9.80
C LYS A 523 -43.15 94.59 8.36
N SER A 524 -43.62 93.48 7.81
CA SER A 524 -44.13 93.39 6.43
C SER A 524 -45.61 93.78 6.37
N GLY A 525 -46.02 94.52 5.33
CA GLY A 525 -47.42 94.94 5.12
C GLY A 525 -48.37 93.82 4.66
N LEU A 526 -48.14 92.57 5.06
CA LEU A 526 -48.97 91.40 4.73
C LEU A 526 -50.17 91.27 5.70
N THR A 527 -51.31 90.76 5.22
CA THR A 527 -52.47 90.44 6.06
C THR A 527 -52.27 89.12 6.82
N GLU A 528 -52.91 88.91 7.98
CA GLU A 528 -52.80 87.67 8.79
C GLU A 528 -53.04 86.39 7.97
N ASP A 529 -54.03 86.39 7.06
CA ASP A 529 -54.31 85.25 6.18
C ASP A 529 -53.16 84.93 5.20
N GLN A 530 -52.43 85.95 4.73
CA GLN A 530 -51.32 85.76 3.79
C GLN A 530 -50.07 85.21 4.49
N ILE A 531 -49.83 85.61 5.75
CA ILE A 531 -48.75 85.06 6.59
C ILE A 531 -49.00 83.57 6.85
N LYS A 532 -50.24 83.21 7.20
CA LYS A 532 -50.64 81.82 7.45
C LYS A 532 -50.53 80.94 6.19
N GLN A 533 -50.89 81.49 5.03
CA GLN A 533 -50.73 80.80 3.74
C GLN A 533 -49.26 80.57 3.38
N TYR A 534 -48.40 81.59 3.57
CA TYR A 534 -46.96 81.48 3.35
C TYR A 534 -46.31 80.42 4.24
N GLU A 535 -46.65 80.38 5.54
CA GLU A 535 -46.12 79.40 6.50
C GLU A 535 -46.55 77.97 6.20
N THR A 536 -47.80 77.81 5.76
CA THR A 536 -48.32 76.50 5.36
C THR A 536 -47.57 75.98 4.12
N LEU A 537 -47.37 76.83 3.12
CA LEU A 537 -46.67 76.47 1.88
C LEU A 537 -45.18 76.20 2.08
N THR A 538 -44.47 77.01 2.89
CA THR A 538 -43.05 76.81 3.18
C THR A 538 -42.79 75.57 4.05
N THR A 539 -43.65 75.30 5.03
CA THR A 539 -43.57 74.05 5.82
C THR A 539 -43.79 72.83 4.93
N ARG A 540 -44.78 72.91 4.02
CA ARG A 540 -45.07 71.84 3.07
C ARG A 540 -43.94 71.63 2.06
N GLU A 541 -43.33 72.71 1.55
CA GLU A 541 -42.17 72.64 0.66
C GLU A 541 -41.00 71.91 1.35
N LYS A 542 -40.73 72.23 2.62
CA LYS A 542 -39.67 71.59 3.41
C LYS A 542 -39.89 70.08 3.58
N GLU A 543 -41.10 69.66 3.91
CA GLU A 543 -41.46 68.23 4.03
C GLU A 543 -41.24 67.48 2.71
N ILE A 544 -41.62 68.09 1.59
CA ILE A 544 -41.50 67.48 0.27
C ILE A 544 -40.04 67.37 -0.14
N VAL A 545 -39.22 68.42 0.04
CA VAL A 545 -37.78 68.39 -0.29
C VAL A 545 -37.05 67.29 0.48
N ALA A 546 -37.33 67.12 1.78
CA ALA A 546 -36.74 66.05 2.58
C ALA A 546 -37.16 64.66 2.07
N ARG A 547 -38.44 64.47 1.73
CA ARG A 547 -38.94 63.22 1.14
C ARG A 547 -38.31 62.91 -0.22
N VAL A 548 -38.13 63.90 -1.08
CA VAL A 548 -37.48 63.74 -2.39
C VAL A 548 -36.04 63.26 -2.22
N SER A 549 -35.27 63.92 -1.34
CA SER A 549 -33.88 63.53 -1.05
C SER A 549 -33.76 62.10 -0.52
N ASN A 550 -34.66 61.68 0.38
CA ASN A 550 -34.67 60.30 0.89
C ASN A 550 -35.01 59.28 -0.21
N LEU A 551 -36.02 59.55 -1.03
CA LEU A 551 -36.42 58.68 -2.14
C LEU A 551 -35.31 58.55 -3.21
N GLU A 552 -34.55 59.60 -3.48
CA GLU A 552 -33.39 59.54 -4.38
C GLU A 552 -32.27 58.64 -3.82
N SER A 553 -32.02 58.70 -2.50
CA SER A 553 -31.08 57.82 -1.82
C SER A 553 -31.55 56.35 -1.83
N ASP A 554 -32.84 56.12 -1.58
CA ASP A 554 -33.44 54.78 -1.66
C ASP A 554 -33.33 54.21 -3.07
N LYS A 555 -33.59 55.03 -4.09
CA LYS A 555 -33.45 54.64 -5.51
C LYS A 555 -32.02 54.18 -5.84
N LYS A 556 -31.02 54.91 -5.36
CA LYS A 556 -29.61 54.55 -5.55
C LYS A 556 -29.28 53.23 -4.85
N THR A 557 -29.81 53.01 -3.65
CA THR A 557 -29.62 51.78 -2.88
C THR A 557 -30.21 50.56 -3.58
N VAL A 558 -31.44 50.67 -4.11
CA VAL A 558 -32.10 49.59 -4.88
C VAL A 558 -31.31 49.22 -6.14
N ARG A 559 -30.77 50.21 -6.87
CA ARG A 559 -29.93 49.95 -8.06
C ARG A 559 -28.62 49.25 -7.72
N ASN A 560 -27.96 49.64 -6.62
CA ASN A 560 -26.73 48.97 -6.17
C ASN A 560 -27.00 47.52 -5.78
N LEU A 561 -28.11 47.25 -5.08
CA LEU A 561 -28.55 45.89 -4.75
C LEU A 561 -28.76 45.04 -6.01
N GLN A 562 -29.43 45.59 -7.03
CA GLN A 562 -29.66 44.90 -8.31
C GLN A 562 -28.34 44.47 -8.97
N SER A 563 -27.38 45.39 -9.06
CA SER A 563 -26.07 45.10 -9.65
C SER A 563 -25.30 44.00 -8.88
N ALA A 564 -25.32 44.07 -7.55
CA ALA A 564 -24.65 43.10 -6.69
C ALA A 564 -25.27 41.69 -6.81
N LEU A 565 -26.60 41.59 -6.83
CA LEU A 565 -27.31 40.30 -6.99
C LEU A 565 -27.10 39.70 -8.38
N ALA A 566 -27.13 40.51 -9.44
CA ALA A 566 -26.89 40.04 -10.81
C ALA A 566 -25.49 39.41 -10.95
N THR A 567 -24.48 40.04 -10.36
CA THR A 567 -23.10 39.54 -10.38
C THR A 567 -22.98 38.18 -9.68
N ARG A 568 -23.60 38.04 -8.50
CA ARG A 568 -23.55 36.80 -7.72
C ARG A 568 -24.30 35.64 -8.39
N LEU A 569 -25.45 35.91 -9.00
CA LEU A 569 -26.20 34.89 -9.74
C LEU A 569 -25.43 34.39 -10.96
N GLY A 570 -24.76 35.29 -11.68
CA GLY A 570 -23.90 34.91 -12.81
C GLY A 570 -22.73 34.02 -12.39
N ALA A 571 -22.07 34.35 -11.28
CA ALA A 571 -20.98 33.53 -10.74
C ALA A 571 -21.48 32.13 -10.32
N LEU A 572 -22.59 32.06 -9.60
CA LEU A 572 -23.19 30.78 -9.18
C LEU A 572 -23.57 29.90 -10.39
N ARG A 573 -24.09 30.51 -11.46
CA ARG A 573 -24.42 29.78 -12.69
C ARG A 573 -23.18 29.22 -13.38
N SER A 574 -22.13 30.02 -13.50
CA SER A 574 -20.86 29.56 -14.09
C SER A 574 -20.27 28.38 -13.33
N THR A 575 -20.36 28.36 -12.00
CA THR A 575 -19.91 27.22 -11.19
C THR A 575 -20.79 25.99 -11.43
N ALA A 576 -22.11 26.14 -11.49
CA ALA A 576 -23.01 25.03 -11.79
C ALA A 576 -22.71 24.40 -13.17
N ASP A 577 -22.51 25.24 -14.19
CA ASP A 577 -22.19 24.79 -15.55
C ASP A 577 -20.84 24.04 -15.61
N GLU A 578 -19.84 24.46 -14.82
CA GLU A 578 -18.54 23.79 -14.72
C GLU A 578 -18.67 22.39 -14.12
N TYR A 579 -19.38 22.25 -12.99
CA TYR A 579 -19.56 20.93 -12.35
C TYR A 579 -20.50 20.01 -13.13
N GLU A 580 -21.46 20.55 -13.89
CA GLU A 580 -22.26 19.76 -14.84
C GLU A 580 -21.36 19.09 -15.88
N ALA A 581 -20.29 19.75 -16.33
CA ALA A 581 -19.36 19.20 -17.31
C ALA A 581 -18.58 17.99 -16.79
N TYR A 582 -18.24 17.95 -15.50
CA TYR A 582 -17.48 16.87 -14.85
C TYR A 582 -18.28 15.58 -14.61
N LEU A 583 -19.62 15.65 -14.61
CA LEU A 583 -20.44 14.45 -14.49
C LEU A 583 -20.22 13.51 -15.71
N ASN A 584 -20.40 12.21 -15.54
CA ASN A 584 -20.22 11.23 -16.63
C ASN A 584 -21.55 10.61 -17.09
N ASP A 585 -22.53 10.54 -16.21
CA ASP A 585 -23.85 9.99 -16.51
C ASP A 585 -24.78 11.06 -17.10
N ALA A 586 -25.36 10.78 -18.26
CA ALA A 586 -26.20 11.72 -18.99
C ALA A 586 -27.53 12.03 -18.28
N GLU A 587 -28.09 11.06 -17.54
CA GLU A 587 -29.33 11.25 -16.79
C GLU A 587 -29.10 12.13 -15.57
N ILE A 588 -27.98 11.93 -14.85
CA ILE A 588 -27.59 12.75 -13.71
C ILE A 588 -27.28 14.18 -14.16
N LYS A 589 -26.58 14.38 -15.30
CA LYS A 589 -26.37 15.71 -15.90
C LYS A 589 -27.69 16.42 -16.15
N SER A 590 -28.63 15.75 -16.80
CA SER A 590 -29.94 16.33 -17.12
C SER A 590 -30.73 16.68 -15.86
N LYS A 591 -30.64 15.87 -14.81
CA LYS A 591 -31.28 16.14 -13.51
C LYS A 591 -30.65 17.35 -12.81
N LEU A 592 -29.32 17.41 -12.72
CA LEU A 592 -28.62 18.55 -12.12
C LEU A 592 -28.99 19.84 -12.84
N ARG A 593 -28.94 19.84 -14.18
CA ARG A 593 -29.31 20.99 -15.00
C ARG A 593 -30.75 21.44 -14.72
N ALA A 594 -31.70 20.51 -14.68
CA ALA A 594 -33.10 20.82 -14.40
C ALA A 594 -33.32 21.42 -13.00
N GLU A 595 -32.58 20.98 -11.98
CA GLU A 595 -32.63 21.55 -10.63
C GLU A 595 -32.07 23.00 -10.60
N PHE A 596 -31.05 23.29 -11.43
CA PHE A 596 -30.43 24.61 -11.54
C PHE A 596 -31.12 25.56 -12.54
N ASP A 597 -31.98 25.08 -13.45
CA ASP A 597 -32.81 25.91 -14.35
C ASP A 597 -33.73 26.87 -13.57
N ALA A 598 -34.07 26.54 -12.31
CA ALA A 598 -34.80 27.44 -11.43
C ALA A 598 -34.07 28.80 -11.25
N MET A 599 -32.72 28.82 -11.32
CA MET A 599 -31.94 30.06 -11.26
C MET A 599 -32.18 30.96 -12.46
N ASP A 600 -32.43 30.40 -13.65
CA ASP A 600 -32.71 31.16 -14.87
C ASP A 600 -34.06 31.89 -14.79
N THR A 601 -35.00 31.35 -14.00
CA THR A 601 -36.28 32.02 -13.71
C THR A 601 -36.17 33.03 -12.57
N PHE A 602 -35.26 32.81 -11.62
CA PHE A 602 -35.06 33.69 -10.47
C PHE A 602 -34.38 35.01 -10.86
N ALA A 603 -33.36 34.97 -11.71
CA ALA A 603 -32.64 36.16 -12.16
C ALA A 603 -33.53 37.27 -12.76
N PRO A 604 -34.42 36.99 -13.75
CA PRO A 604 -35.34 37.99 -14.28
C PRO A 604 -36.39 38.43 -13.24
N THR A 605 -36.76 37.56 -12.30
CA THR A 605 -37.68 37.92 -11.21
C THR A 605 -37.06 38.97 -10.27
N VAL A 606 -35.79 38.82 -9.90
CA VAL A 606 -35.06 39.82 -9.09
C VAL A 606 -34.89 41.15 -9.85
N GLN A 607 -34.63 41.08 -11.16
CA GLN A 607 -34.61 42.28 -12.01
C GLN A 607 -35.97 42.98 -12.08
N ALA A 608 -37.06 42.22 -12.21
CA ALA A 608 -38.41 42.77 -12.25
C ALA A 608 -38.82 43.43 -10.92
N ILE A 609 -38.50 42.80 -9.77
CA ILE A 609 -38.78 43.37 -8.44
C ILE A 609 -38.06 44.70 -8.26
N SER A 610 -36.75 44.74 -8.54
CA SER A 610 -35.95 45.98 -8.41
C SER A 610 -36.40 47.06 -9.39
N ALA A 611 -36.79 46.71 -10.61
CA ALA A 611 -37.37 47.63 -11.58
C ALA A 611 -38.71 48.20 -11.10
N ASN A 612 -39.62 47.36 -10.58
CA ASN A 612 -40.92 47.80 -10.05
C ASN A 612 -40.76 48.75 -8.87
N LEU A 613 -39.89 48.43 -7.91
CA LEU A 613 -39.55 49.33 -6.80
C LEU A 613 -38.99 50.66 -7.30
N THR A 614 -38.14 50.64 -8.33
CA THR A 614 -37.60 51.86 -8.93
C THR A 614 -38.70 52.69 -9.59
N VAL A 615 -39.66 52.06 -10.28
CA VAL A 615 -40.83 52.71 -10.88
C VAL A 615 -41.73 53.31 -9.80
N ASP A 616 -42.01 52.59 -8.70
CA ASP A 616 -42.81 53.10 -7.59
C ASP A 616 -42.16 54.33 -6.94
N ILE A 617 -40.84 54.31 -6.77
CA ILE A 617 -40.07 55.46 -6.29
C ILE A 617 -40.16 56.61 -7.29
N ASP A 618 -40.05 56.35 -8.59
CA ASP A 618 -40.17 57.36 -9.64
C ASP A 618 -41.56 58.00 -9.73
N VAL A 619 -42.63 57.21 -9.54
CA VAL A 619 -44.00 57.73 -9.46
C VAL A 619 -44.12 58.66 -8.25
N LYS A 620 -43.65 58.25 -7.07
CA LYS A 620 -43.65 59.09 -5.86
C LYS A 620 -42.85 60.37 -6.05
N LEU A 621 -41.66 60.27 -6.65
CA LEU A 621 -40.84 61.44 -6.99
C LEU A 621 -41.56 62.38 -7.97
N SER A 622 -42.23 61.85 -9.00
CA SER A 622 -42.94 62.67 -9.97
C SER A 622 -44.10 63.45 -9.34
N VAL A 623 -44.89 62.82 -8.46
CA VAL A 623 -45.99 63.45 -7.72
C VAL A 623 -45.46 64.55 -6.80
N LEU A 624 -44.44 64.23 -6.00
CA LEU A 624 -43.83 65.20 -5.07
C LEU A 624 -43.19 66.38 -5.81
N ASN A 625 -42.54 66.15 -6.96
CA ASN A 625 -41.95 67.22 -7.77
C ASN A 625 -43.02 68.11 -8.43
N ALA A 626 -44.16 67.55 -8.85
CA ALA A 626 -45.28 68.33 -9.36
C ALA A 626 -45.95 69.18 -8.27
N GLU A 627 -46.12 68.62 -7.07
CA GLU A 627 -46.59 69.36 -5.89
C GLU A 627 -45.63 70.50 -5.53
N LEU A 628 -44.31 70.23 -5.57
CA LEU A 628 -43.27 71.21 -5.31
C LEU A 628 -43.24 72.34 -6.37
N ALA A 629 -43.51 72.03 -7.64
CA ALA A 629 -43.65 73.05 -8.69
C ALA A 629 -44.90 73.93 -8.49
N THR A 630 -46.00 73.34 -8.01
CA THR A 630 -47.24 74.07 -7.69
C THR A 630 -47.03 75.01 -6.52
N ILE A 631 -46.43 74.50 -5.42
CA ILE A 631 -46.07 75.29 -4.24
C ILE A 631 -45.14 76.46 -4.61
N LYS A 632 -44.14 76.24 -5.47
CA LYS A 632 -43.27 77.32 -5.97
C LYS A 632 -44.03 78.40 -6.73
N THR A 633 -45.04 78.01 -7.51
CA THR A 633 -45.87 78.94 -8.29
C THR A 633 -46.79 79.76 -7.38
N GLU A 634 -47.30 79.16 -6.30
CA GLU A 634 -48.14 79.82 -5.29
C GLU A 634 -47.35 80.72 -4.33
N LEU A 635 -46.09 80.37 -4.02
CA LEU A 635 -45.19 81.20 -3.22
C LEU A 635 -44.74 82.47 -3.94
N ALA A 636 -44.56 82.42 -5.27
CA ALA A 636 -44.06 83.55 -6.08
C ALA A 636 -44.85 84.88 -5.91
N PRO A 637 -46.20 84.92 -6.00
CA PRO A 637 -46.98 86.15 -5.82
C PRO A 637 -47.04 86.64 -4.35
N LEU A 638 -46.90 85.74 -3.38
CA LEU A 638 -46.83 86.10 -1.94
C LEU A 638 -45.52 86.81 -1.62
N LEU A 639 -44.41 86.35 -2.20
CA LEU A 639 -43.09 86.96 -2.07
C LEU A 639 -43.02 88.35 -2.71
N ALA A 640 -43.68 88.56 -3.86
CA ALA A 640 -43.70 89.82 -4.61
C ALA A 640 -44.36 91.01 -3.89
N LYS A 641 -45.13 90.77 -2.82
CA LYS A 641 -45.85 91.81 -2.04
C LYS A 641 -45.12 92.32 -0.80
N VAL A 642 -43.96 91.75 -0.46
CA VAL A 642 -43.21 92.08 0.75
C VAL A 642 -42.25 93.25 0.47
N GLN A 643 -42.35 94.35 1.24
CA GLN A 643 -41.45 95.52 1.06
C GLN A 643 -39.95 95.19 1.22
N MET A 644 -39.62 94.13 1.97
CA MET A 644 -38.26 93.59 2.16
C MET A 644 -38.10 92.18 1.51
N GLN A 645 -38.69 91.98 0.33
CA GLN A 645 -38.75 90.70 -0.39
C GLN A 645 -37.39 90.00 -0.52
N THR A 646 -36.36 90.75 -0.90
CA THR A 646 -35.02 90.18 -1.16
C THR A 646 -34.42 89.60 0.11
N GLU A 647 -34.57 90.27 1.26
CA GLU A 647 -33.98 89.82 2.52
C GLU A 647 -34.72 88.61 3.12
N LEU A 648 -36.06 88.58 3.02
CA LEU A 648 -36.88 87.43 3.44
C LEU A 648 -36.57 86.19 2.60
N GLN A 649 -36.45 86.36 1.28
CA GLN A 649 -36.09 85.28 0.36
C GLN A 649 -34.69 84.75 0.68
N THR A 650 -33.71 85.64 0.87
CA THR A 650 -32.32 85.27 1.18
C THR A 650 -32.22 84.45 2.47
N LYS A 651 -32.93 84.82 3.54
CA LYS A 651 -32.93 84.07 4.81
C LYS A 651 -33.73 82.76 4.73
N THR A 652 -34.81 82.73 3.96
CA THR A 652 -35.60 81.50 3.73
C THR A 652 -34.79 80.48 2.92
N ASP A 653 -34.09 80.93 1.88
CA ASP A 653 -33.17 80.12 1.09
C ASP A 653 -31.97 79.64 1.93
N ALA A 654 -31.47 80.48 2.85
CA ALA A 654 -30.43 80.08 3.80
C ALA A 654 -30.91 78.97 4.76
N ILE A 655 -32.12 79.08 5.34
CA ILE A 655 -32.70 77.99 6.16
C ILE A 655 -32.84 76.72 5.33
N LYS A 656 -33.32 76.82 4.09
CA LYS A 656 -33.48 75.67 3.20
C LYS A 656 -32.15 74.96 2.92
N LEU A 657 -31.09 75.73 2.67
CA LEU A 657 -29.73 75.21 2.45
C LEU A 657 -29.20 74.50 3.71
N GLU A 658 -29.38 75.09 4.90
CA GLU A 658 -28.94 74.49 6.16
C GLU A 658 -29.77 73.25 6.53
N GLN A 659 -31.06 73.23 6.22
CA GLN A 659 -31.92 72.06 6.41
C GLN A 659 -31.57 70.90 5.46
N GLN A 660 -31.18 71.21 4.22
CA GLN A 660 -30.66 70.22 3.27
C GLN A 660 -29.38 69.58 3.80
N LYS A 661 -28.44 70.39 4.32
CA LYS A 661 -27.23 69.88 4.99
C LYS A 661 -27.57 68.96 6.16
N GLN A 662 -28.55 69.33 7.00
CA GLN A 662 -29.00 68.50 8.12
C GLN A 662 -29.52 67.12 7.66
N ASN A 663 -30.31 67.08 6.58
CA ASN A 663 -30.81 65.82 6.02
C ASN A 663 -29.68 64.95 5.44
N GLU A 664 -28.73 65.56 4.73
CA GLU A 664 -27.55 64.86 4.21
C GLU A 664 -26.70 64.27 5.34
N ILE A 665 -26.51 65.00 6.45
CA ILE A 665 -25.83 64.50 7.65
C ILE A 665 -26.55 63.27 8.22
N ALA A 666 -27.88 63.32 8.32
CA ALA A 666 -28.67 62.20 8.83
C ALA A 666 -28.55 60.94 7.95
N ILE A 667 -28.63 61.09 6.62
CA ILE A 667 -28.43 60.00 5.66
C ILE A 667 -27.03 59.40 5.80
N LYS A 668 -25.99 60.24 5.84
CA LYS A 668 -24.59 59.80 5.98
C LYS A 668 -24.34 59.08 7.32
N ARG A 669 -24.94 59.52 8.42
CA ARG A 669 -24.82 58.83 9.72
C ARG A 669 -25.50 57.46 9.74
N ASN A 670 -26.66 57.33 9.10
CA ASN A 670 -27.31 56.02 8.98
C ASN A 670 -26.43 55.05 8.17
N ALA A 671 -25.94 55.50 7.00
CA ALA A 671 -25.00 54.74 6.19
C ALA A 671 -23.72 54.35 6.95
N LEU A 672 -23.17 55.29 7.75
CA LEU A 672 -22.00 55.04 8.60
C LEU A 672 -22.30 53.95 9.64
N SER A 673 -23.47 53.99 10.29
CA SER A 673 -23.86 52.97 11.28
C SER A 673 -23.95 51.59 10.65
N THR A 674 -24.59 51.48 9.49
CA THR A 674 -24.70 50.19 8.77
C THR A 674 -23.33 49.68 8.33
N LYS A 675 -22.44 50.56 7.85
CA LYS A 675 -21.07 50.19 7.48
C LYS A 675 -20.25 49.71 8.67
N ARG A 676 -20.39 50.33 9.85
CA ARG A 676 -19.72 49.87 11.08
C ARG A 676 -20.19 48.48 11.51
N GLU A 677 -21.48 48.18 11.37
CA GLU A 677 -22.00 46.84 11.65
C GLU A 677 -21.48 45.79 10.64
N SER A 678 -21.43 46.15 9.35
CA SER A 678 -20.80 45.32 8.30
C SER A 678 -19.33 45.05 8.60
N TYR A 679 -18.57 46.08 8.97
CA TYR A 679 -17.16 45.98 9.34
C TYR A 679 -16.96 44.98 10.49
N LYS A 680 -17.77 45.09 11.56
CA LYS A 680 -17.70 44.18 12.69
C LYS A 680 -17.97 42.72 12.29
N LYS A 681 -19.04 42.47 11.52
CA LYS A 681 -19.39 41.13 11.03
C LYS A 681 -18.29 40.51 10.17
N LYS A 682 -17.65 41.30 9.29
CA LYS A 682 -16.53 40.84 8.46
C LYS A 682 -15.30 40.49 9.29
N SER A 683 -15.01 41.28 10.34
CA SER A 683 -13.91 41.01 11.27
C SER A 683 -14.10 39.67 11.97
N GLU A 684 -15.30 39.40 12.49
CA GLU A 684 -15.65 38.12 13.14
C GLU A 684 -15.55 36.94 12.14
N ALA A 685 -16.05 37.11 10.91
CA ALA A 685 -16.02 36.08 9.87
C ALA A 685 -14.60 35.70 9.42
N ILE A 686 -13.65 36.63 9.45
CA ILE A 686 -12.23 36.36 9.12
C ILE A 686 -11.62 35.41 10.17
N THR A 687 -11.79 35.70 11.45
CA THR A 687 -11.29 34.87 12.55
C THR A 687 -11.94 33.49 12.56
N GLU A 688 -13.24 33.41 12.27
CA GLU A 688 -13.95 32.14 12.12
C GLU A 688 -13.40 31.31 10.96
N SER A 689 -13.18 31.93 9.79
CA SER A 689 -12.63 31.24 8.61
C SER A 689 -11.21 30.71 8.88
N TYR A 690 -10.38 31.46 9.60
CA TYR A 690 -9.06 31.00 10.01
C TYR A 690 -9.13 29.79 10.95
N THR A 691 -10.08 29.81 11.89
CA THR A 691 -10.33 28.66 12.80
C THR A 691 -10.79 27.42 12.03
N GLN A 692 -11.62 27.59 10.99
CA GLN A 692 -12.07 26.48 10.14
C GLN A 692 -10.92 25.81 9.39
N VAL A 693 -9.87 26.56 8.99
CA VAL A 693 -8.70 25.99 8.32
C VAL A 693 -7.96 25.04 9.25
N ILE A 694 -7.77 25.43 10.51
CA ILE A 694 -7.16 24.56 11.54
C ILE A 694 -8.01 23.30 11.73
N ALA A 695 -9.34 23.46 11.78
CA ALA A 695 -10.26 22.32 11.88
C ALA A 695 -10.17 21.36 10.68
N LYS A 696 -9.92 21.86 9.46
CA LYS A 696 -9.69 21.01 8.27
C LYS A 696 -8.41 20.19 8.39
N TYR A 697 -7.32 20.77 8.88
CA TYR A 697 -6.08 20.01 9.16
C TYR A 697 -6.28 18.95 10.25
N GLU A 698 -7.03 19.25 11.32
CA GLU A 698 -7.40 18.24 12.32
C GLU A 698 -8.31 17.14 11.75
N GLY A 699 -9.18 17.49 10.79
CA GLY A 699 -9.95 16.53 10.00
C GLY A 699 -9.03 15.55 9.26
N LEU A 700 -8.09 16.07 8.45
CA LEU A 700 -7.09 15.24 7.75
C LEU A 700 -6.28 14.37 8.70
N ARG A 701 -5.84 14.93 9.83
CA ARG A 701 -5.14 14.19 10.87
C ARG A 701 -5.98 13.00 11.34
N ASN A 702 -7.27 13.19 11.61
CA ASN A 702 -8.16 12.12 12.03
C ASN A 702 -8.39 11.08 10.92
N ASP A 703 -8.51 11.50 9.67
CA ASP A 703 -8.62 10.59 8.53
C ASP A 703 -7.37 9.70 8.40
N PHE A 704 -6.20 10.24 8.74
CA PHE A 704 -4.93 9.52 8.69
C PHE A 704 -4.67 8.66 9.94
N LYS A 705 -5.44 8.84 11.02
CA LYS A 705 -5.29 8.00 12.23
C LYS A 705 -5.49 6.52 11.97
N LYS A 706 -6.25 6.16 10.92
CA LYS A 706 -6.46 4.76 10.50
C LYS A 706 -5.15 4.03 10.14
N PHE A 707 -4.05 4.76 9.95
CA PHE A 707 -2.73 4.22 9.65
C PHE A 707 -1.85 4.05 10.91
N GLU A 708 -2.16 4.65 12.06
CA GLU A 708 -1.25 4.66 13.23
C GLU A 708 -0.91 3.25 13.78
N SER A 709 -1.81 2.27 13.60
CA SER A 709 -1.69 0.91 14.13
C SER A 709 -1.56 -0.20 13.07
N LYS A 710 -1.41 0.16 11.79
CA LYS A 710 -1.43 -0.82 10.69
C LYS A 710 -0.11 -1.55 10.43
N PHE A 711 1.00 -1.14 11.03
CA PHE A 711 2.35 -1.54 10.54
C PHE A 711 3.13 -2.47 11.47
N GLY A 712 2.44 -3.36 12.20
CA GLY A 712 3.10 -4.32 13.09
C GLY A 712 3.94 -3.60 14.16
N ASP A 713 5.27 -3.69 14.06
CA ASP A 713 6.22 -3.08 14.99
C ASP A 713 6.46 -1.58 14.74
N ILE A 714 5.92 -1.02 13.64
CA ILE A 714 6.03 0.41 13.32
C ILE A 714 4.73 1.10 13.75
N SER A 715 4.85 2.20 14.50
CA SER A 715 3.75 3.10 14.79
C SER A 715 3.98 4.46 14.13
N LEU A 716 2.93 4.95 13.49
CA LEU A 716 2.88 6.29 12.91
C LEU A 716 2.06 7.17 13.85
N GLY A 717 2.55 8.37 14.16
CA GLY A 717 1.79 9.39 14.88
C GLY A 717 1.57 10.60 14.00
N VAL A 718 0.30 10.93 13.74
CA VAL A 718 -0.07 12.05 12.86
C VAL A 718 -0.46 13.26 13.69
N HIS A 719 0.17 14.40 13.44
CA HIS A 719 -0.05 15.65 14.18
C HIS A 719 -0.24 16.82 13.22
N VAL A 720 -0.97 17.85 13.66
CA VAL A 720 -0.98 19.14 12.96
C VAL A 720 0.24 19.94 13.44
N GLY A 721 1.18 20.15 12.51
CA GLY A 721 2.36 20.98 12.70
C GLY A 721 2.09 22.43 12.30
N PHE A 722 2.94 23.33 12.80
CA PHE A 722 2.95 24.75 12.46
C PHE A 722 4.39 25.20 12.22
N ASN A 723 4.64 25.91 11.12
CA ASN A 723 5.97 26.38 10.77
C ASN A 723 6.32 27.65 11.57
N ASP A 724 6.77 27.45 12.81
CA ASP A 724 7.19 28.52 13.72
C ASP A 724 8.27 29.41 13.10
N GLU A 725 9.25 28.84 12.39
CA GLU A 725 10.35 29.60 11.80
C GLU A 725 9.87 30.56 10.71
N ALA A 726 9.05 30.06 9.77
CA ALA A 726 8.46 30.87 8.71
C ALA A 726 7.53 31.94 9.29
N PHE A 727 6.67 31.61 10.24
CA PHE A 727 5.77 32.57 10.87
C PHE A 727 6.55 33.69 11.60
N ASN A 728 7.61 33.34 12.33
CA ASN A 728 8.44 34.34 13.00
C ASN A 728 9.21 35.23 12.02
N ALA A 729 9.67 34.67 10.89
CA ALA A 729 10.33 35.44 9.84
C ALA A 729 9.35 36.39 9.14
N ASP A 730 8.22 35.86 8.68
CA ASP A 730 7.28 36.56 7.81
C ASP A 730 6.37 37.53 8.54
N VAL A 731 6.08 37.30 9.84
CA VAL A 731 5.11 38.09 10.59
C VAL A 731 5.78 38.88 11.71
N VAL A 732 6.41 38.15 12.65
CA VAL A 732 6.93 38.73 13.91
C VAL A 732 8.12 39.66 13.65
N LYS A 733 9.06 39.26 12.79
CA LYS A 733 10.25 40.05 12.46
C LYS A 733 9.98 41.14 11.42
N GLU A 734 9.10 40.87 10.46
CA GLU A 734 8.96 41.71 9.26
C GLU A 734 7.85 42.77 9.36
N TYR A 735 6.76 42.51 10.11
CA TYR A 735 5.59 43.39 10.13
C TYR A 735 5.23 43.96 11.50
N ILE A 736 5.46 43.25 12.61
CA ILE A 736 4.89 43.64 13.90
C ILE A 736 5.94 44.24 14.86
N ASN A 737 5.58 45.31 15.58
CA ASN A 737 6.41 45.86 16.63
C ASN A 737 6.48 44.93 17.87
N LYS A 738 7.68 44.47 18.22
CA LYS A 738 7.91 43.54 19.34
C LYS A 738 7.49 44.09 20.70
N THR A 739 7.61 45.40 20.93
CA THR A 739 7.26 46.03 22.22
C THR A 739 5.74 46.02 22.43
N ASP A 740 4.97 46.19 21.36
CA ASP A 740 3.52 46.15 21.43
C ASP A 740 3.01 44.72 21.59
N LEU A 741 3.62 43.74 20.89
CA LEU A 741 3.34 42.31 21.09
C LEU A 741 3.53 41.88 22.56
N LYS A 742 4.65 42.29 23.16
CA LYS A 742 4.99 42.04 24.58
C LYS A 742 3.93 42.56 25.56
N ARG A 743 3.27 43.67 25.23
CA ARG A 743 2.22 44.25 26.08
C ARG A 743 0.92 43.45 26.01
N VAL A 744 0.64 42.85 24.86
CA VAL A 744 -0.66 42.26 24.56
C VAL A 744 -0.67 40.75 24.83
N ILE A 745 0.47 40.06 24.68
CA ILE A 745 0.61 38.64 25.03
C ILE A 745 1.72 38.47 26.07
N PRO A 746 1.48 37.80 27.23
CA PRO A 746 2.47 37.67 28.31
C PRO A 746 3.79 37.00 27.88
N GLU A 747 4.92 37.46 28.45
CA GLU A 747 6.27 36.95 28.13
C GLU A 747 6.42 35.43 28.28
N ALA A 748 5.73 34.84 29.26
CA ALA A 748 5.77 33.39 29.52
C ALA A 748 5.25 32.53 28.34
N GLU A 749 4.56 33.14 27.37
CA GLU A 749 4.01 32.44 26.20
C GLU A 749 4.92 32.51 24.95
N TRP A 750 5.97 33.35 24.94
CA TRP A 750 6.86 33.57 23.78
C TRP A 750 8.36 33.34 24.08
N GLY A 751 8.72 33.06 25.33
CA GLY A 751 10.12 32.84 25.77
C GLY A 751 10.98 34.12 25.79
N ASP A 752 12.27 33.96 26.12
CA ASP A 752 13.20 35.10 26.35
C ASP A 752 13.51 35.94 25.11
N GLU A 753 13.35 35.39 23.90
CA GLU A 753 13.69 36.05 22.62
C GLU A 753 12.48 36.61 21.83
N PHE A 754 11.25 36.59 22.39
CA PHE A 754 10.00 36.94 21.69
C PHE A 754 9.82 36.17 20.37
N VAL A 755 10.00 34.86 20.43
CA VAL A 755 9.81 33.95 19.31
C VAL A 755 8.47 33.25 19.49
N TYR A 756 7.57 33.37 18.52
CA TYR A 756 6.33 32.62 18.55
C TYR A 756 6.63 31.13 18.59
N ARG A 757 6.03 30.42 19.55
CA ARG A 757 6.02 28.98 19.57
C ARG A 757 4.59 28.50 19.51
N TYR A 758 4.31 27.63 18.56
CA TYR A 758 2.98 27.10 18.38
C TYR A 758 2.55 26.28 19.61
N ASP A 759 1.45 26.71 20.22
CA ASP A 759 0.70 25.95 21.22
C ASP A 759 -0.74 25.79 20.69
N PRO A 760 -1.16 24.56 20.32
CA PRO A 760 -2.50 24.31 19.78
C PRO A 760 -3.64 24.84 20.68
N THR A 761 -3.42 24.87 22.00
CA THR A 761 -4.46 25.28 22.96
C THR A 761 -4.63 26.79 23.06
N LYS A 762 -3.61 27.56 22.66
CA LYS A 762 -3.56 29.02 22.80
C LYS A 762 -3.50 29.76 21.46
N HIS A 763 -3.13 29.09 20.38
CA HIS A 763 -2.86 29.71 19.08
C HIS A 763 -3.99 30.62 18.60
N VAL A 764 -5.23 30.12 18.53
CA VAL A 764 -6.37 30.90 18.02
C VAL A 764 -6.62 32.15 18.86
N ALA A 765 -6.54 32.05 20.19
CA ALA A 765 -6.72 33.18 21.10
C ALA A 765 -5.62 34.24 20.90
N ASN A 766 -4.37 33.80 20.78
CA ASN A 766 -3.21 34.69 20.59
C ASN A 766 -3.29 35.41 19.23
N ILE A 767 -3.57 34.69 18.15
CA ILE A 767 -3.71 35.28 16.81
C ILE A 767 -4.89 36.25 16.74
N THR A 768 -6.04 35.91 17.33
CA THR A 768 -7.22 36.79 17.39
C THR A 768 -6.89 38.09 18.13
N THR A 769 -6.16 37.99 19.24
CA THR A 769 -5.76 39.16 20.03
C THR A 769 -4.82 40.08 19.23
N VAL A 770 -3.87 39.51 18.48
CA VAL A 770 -2.97 40.28 17.61
C VAL A 770 -3.73 40.93 16.46
N PHE A 771 -4.65 40.19 15.84
CA PHE A 771 -5.52 40.68 14.77
C PHE A 771 -6.36 41.88 15.23
N ASP A 772 -7.09 41.76 16.35
CA ASP A 772 -7.89 42.85 16.90
C ASP A 772 -7.02 44.05 17.30
N GLY A 773 -5.84 43.79 17.87
CA GLY A 773 -4.89 44.83 18.26
C GLY A 773 -4.34 45.63 17.07
N LEU A 774 -4.10 44.96 15.93
CA LEU A 774 -3.70 45.61 14.67
C LEU A 774 -4.83 46.47 14.10
N LEU A 775 -6.08 46.01 14.18
CA LEU A 775 -7.24 46.76 13.67
C LEU A 775 -7.56 48.01 14.51
N VAL A 776 -7.46 47.92 15.84
CA VAL A 776 -7.74 49.04 16.76
C VAL A 776 -6.54 50.00 16.88
N GLY A 777 -5.34 49.57 16.48
CA GLY A 777 -4.11 50.36 16.59
C GLY A 777 -3.44 50.29 17.96
N THR A 778 -3.79 49.30 18.79
CA THR A 778 -3.04 49.00 20.02
C THR A 778 -1.76 48.22 19.74
N ILE A 779 -1.62 47.64 18.55
CA ILE A 779 -0.38 47.05 18.04
C ILE A 779 0.02 47.79 16.77
N ASN A 780 1.22 48.38 16.76
CA ASN A 780 1.73 49.08 15.60
C ASN A 780 2.55 48.16 14.69
N THR A 781 2.49 48.43 13.38
CA THR A 781 3.40 47.82 12.42
C THR A 781 4.79 48.46 12.47
N LEU A 782 5.79 47.77 11.91
CA LEU A 782 7.10 48.36 11.67
C LEU A 782 7.02 49.51 10.64
N LYS A 783 8.03 50.40 10.65
CA LYS A 783 8.05 51.57 9.75
C LYS A 783 7.84 51.14 8.28
N ASN A 784 7.01 51.89 7.56
CA ASN A 784 6.66 51.70 6.15
C ASN A 784 5.89 50.40 5.82
N ARG A 785 5.29 49.73 6.81
CA ARG A 785 4.44 48.54 6.59
C ARG A 785 2.96 48.87 6.80
N LEU A 786 2.11 48.41 5.87
CA LEU A 786 0.67 48.59 5.94
C LEU A 786 0.05 47.55 6.89
N VAL A 787 -0.94 47.96 7.68
CA VAL A 787 -1.69 47.07 8.59
C VAL A 787 -2.40 45.96 7.81
N LYS A 788 -2.90 46.27 6.60
CA LYS A 788 -3.51 45.29 5.69
C LYS A 788 -2.58 44.13 5.38
N ASP A 789 -1.32 44.41 5.04
CA ASP A 789 -0.34 43.39 4.69
C ASP A 789 0.07 42.57 5.91
N ALA A 790 0.20 43.23 7.08
CA ALA A 790 0.48 42.56 8.35
C ALA A 790 -0.63 41.57 8.73
N VAL A 791 -1.90 41.96 8.59
CA VAL A 791 -3.07 41.10 8.83
C VAL A 791 -3.13 39.96 7.81
N ALA A 792 -2.86 40.25 6.54
CA ALA A 792 -2.82 39.23 5.49
C ALA A 792 -1.76 38.17 5.76
N LYS A 793 -0.58 38.56 6.28
CA LYS A 793 0.50 37.65 6.64
C LYS A 793 0.27 36.93 7.96
N LEU A 794 -0.34 37.58 8.95
CA LEU A 794 -0.71 36.95 10.23
C LEU A 794 -1.64 35.74 10.04
N LEU A 795 -2.53 35.80 9.06
CA LEU A 795 -3.55 34.79 8.78
C LEU A 795 -3.23 33.95 7.52
N ASP A 796 -1.97 33.93 7.09
CA ASP A 796 -1.48 33.06 6.00
C ASP A 796 -1.40 31.59 6.46
N ASN A 797 -1.21 30.65 5.54
CA ASN A 797 -1.17 29.23 5.88
C ASN A 797 0.23 28.76 6.29
N TYR A 798 0.42 28.52 7.58
CA TYR A 798 1.66 27.96 8.15
C TYR A 798 1.49 26.52 8.67
N PHE A 799 0.33 25.91 8.45
CA PHE A 799 0.02 24.58 8.95
C PHE A 799 0.44 23.47 7.98
N PHE A 800 0.85 22.33 8.53
CA PHE A 800 1.20 21.14 7.76
C PHE A 800 0.92 19.87 8.57
N LEU A 801 0.95 18.71 7.93
CA LEU A 801 0.85 17.42 8.61
C LEU A 801 2.26 16.95 9.04
N ASP A 802 2.48 16.79 10.35
CA ASP A 802 3.71 16.25 10.94
C ASP A 802 3.55 14.75 11.23
N PHE A 803 4.31 13.94 10.50
CA PHE A 803 4.35 12.49 10.65
C PHE A 803 5.51 12.08 11.54
N ARG A 804 5.20 11.43 12.66
CA ARG A 804 6.20 10.90 13.60
C ARG A 804 6.24 9.38 13.51
N ILE A 805 7.37 8.82 13.11
CA ILE A 805 7.52 7.37 12.99
C ILE A 805 8.28 6.83 14.20
N PHE A 806 7.76 5.76 14.77
CA PHE A 806 8.42 4.97 15.81
C PHE A 806 8.52 3.52 15.36
N TYR A 807 9.66 2.89 15.61
CA TYR A 807 9.83 1.44 15.44
C TYR A 807 10.12 0.84 16.80
N LYS A 808 9.23 -0.07 17.24
CA LYS A 808 9.20 -0.57 18.61
C LYS A 808 9.08 0.60 19.59
N ASN A 809 10.15 0.96 20.29
CA ASN A 809 10.17 2.07 21.26
C ASN A 809 11.09 3.24 20.83
N ASP A 810 11.76 3.14 19.69
CA ASP A 810 12.69 4.15 19.21
C ASP A 810 12.00 5.10 18.22
N SER A 811 12.20 6.42 18.38
CA SER A 811 11.82 7.39 17.35
C SER A 811 12.79 7.30 16.17
N LEU A 812 12.28 7.40 14.95
CA LEU A 812 13.07 7.36 13.71
C LEU A 812 14.23 8.37 13.75
N ASP A 813 14.03 9.54 14.36
CA ASP A 813 15.05 10.60 14.45
C ASP A 813 16.31 10.14 15.21
N LYS A 814 16.17 9.21 16.16
CA LYS A 814 17.24 8.71 17.06
C LYS A 814 17.92 7.42 16.59
N MET A 815 17.50 6.83 15.47
CA MET A 815 18.02 5.56 14.98
C MET A 815 19.32 5.72 14.17
N SER A 816 20.10 4.65 14.03
CA SER A 816 21.22 4.59 13.06
C SER A 816 20.68 4.66 11.62
N PRO A 817 21.46 5.17 10.64
CA PRO A 817 21.04 5.24 9.24
C PRO A 817 20.51 3.90 8.70
N GLY A 818 21.22 2.79 8.93
CA GLY A 818 20.77 1.46 8.50
C GLY A 818 19.43 1.02 9.13
N LYS A 819 19.21 1.28 10.42
CA LYS A 819 17.92 0.96 11.08
C LYS A 819 16.80 1.87 10.55
N LYS A 820 17.08 3.15 10.25
CA LYS A 820 16.12 4.04 9.59
C LYS A 820 15.74 3.54 8.20
N GLY A 821 16.74 3.14 7.39
CA GLY A 821 16.53 2.60 6.05
C GLY A 821 15.59 1.38 6.05
N LEU A 822 15.77 0.46 6.99
CA LEU A 822 14.89 -0.69 7.16
C LEU A 822 13.44 -0.29 7.49
N VAL A 823 13.25 0.64 8.42
CA VAL A 823 11.92 1.11 8.82
C VAL A 823 11.21 1.78 7.65
N LEU A 824 11.93 2.59 6.87
CA LEU A 824 11.39 3.22 5.66
C LEU A 824 11.02 2.18 4.59
N LEU A 825 11.85 1.15 4.39
CA LEU A 825 11.54 0.01 3.50
C LEU A 825 10.26 -0.72 3.94
N GLN A 826 10.15 -1.04 5.23
CA GLN A 826 8.97 -1.71 5.78
C GLN A 826 7.71 -0.84 5.67
N LEU A 827 7.82 0.47 5.91
CA LEU A 827 6.71 1.42 5.71
C LEU A 827 6.25 1.43 4.26
N LEU A 828 7.17 1.61 3.31
CA LEU A 828 6.89 1.63 1.87
C LEU A 828 6.11 0.38 1.42
N ILE A 829 6.52 -0.81 1.91
CA ILE A 829 5.92 -2.07 1.52
C ILE A 829 4.59 -2.36 2.28
N ASN A 830 4.47 -1.96 3.55
CA ASN A 830 3.29 -2.26 4.37
C ASN A 830 2.14 -1.25 4.19
N LEU A 831 2.43 0.00 3.79
CA LEU A 831 1.41 1.00 3.50
C LEU A 831 0.71 0.78 2.16
N SER A 832 1.42 0.19 1.19
CA SER A 832 0.85 -0.17 -0.09
C SER A 832 -0.11 -1.36 0.08
N ASN A 833 -1.42 -1.10 -0.03
CA ASN A 833 -2.44 -2.16 -0.14
C ASN A 833 -2.34 -2.91 -1.49
N GLU A 834 -1.46 -2.47 -2.39
CA GLU A 834 -1.30 -3.07 -3.70
C GLU A 834 -0.51 -4.41 -3.61
N GLU A 835 -0.91 -5.40 -4.40
CA GLU A 835 -0.31 -6.74 -4.43
C GLU A 835 0.75 -6.90 -5.53
N TRP A 836 1.15 -5.80 -6.19
CA TRP A 836 2.14 -5.80 -7.28
C TRP A 836 3.49 -6.40 -6.86
N PRO A 837 4.32 -6.87 -7.80
CA PRO A 837 5.66 -7.37 -7.49
C PRO A 837 6.55 -6.33 -6.81
N ILE A 838 7.42 -6.79 -5.91
CA ILE A 838 8.46 -5.98 -5.25
C ILE A 838 9.82 -6.39 -5.80
N LEU A 839 10.58 -5.42 -6.33
CA LEU A 839 11.90 -5.60 -6.90
C LEU A 839 12.93 -4.83 -6.07
N LEU A 840 13.88 -5.55 -5.46
CA LEU A 840 14.88 -4.99 -4.54
C LEU A 840 16.29 -5.21 -5.07
N ASP A 841 17.05 -4.15 -5.31
CA ASP A 841 18.44 -4.24 -5.77
C ASP A 841 19.43 -4.00 -4.61
N GLN A 842 20.02 -5.09 -4.11
CA GLN A 842 21.01 -5.10 -3.04
C GLN A 842 20.62 -4.26 -1.80
N PRO A 843 19.43 -4.47 -1.21
CA PRO A 843 18.98 -3.71 -0.05
C PRO A 843 19.89 -3.89 1.17
N GLU A 844 20.69 -4.97 1.23
CA GLU A 844 21.67 -5.19 2.30
C GLU A 844 22.78 -4.14 2.38
N ASP A 845 23.13 -3.49 1.26
CA ASP A 845 24.23 -2.50 1.23
C ASP A 845 23.86 -1.25 2.05
N ASP A 846 22.56 -1.06 2.29
CA ASP A 846 22.00 0.08 3.03
C ASP A 846 21.67 -0.25 4.48
N LEU A 847 21.91 -1.48 4.92
CA LEU A 847 21.48 -1.99 6.22
C LEU A 847 22.66 -2.61 6.98
N ASP A 848 22.61 -2.56 8.31
CA ASP A 848 23.59 -3.31 9.10
C ASP A 848 23.26 -4.81 9.11
N ASN A 849 24.30 -5.65 9.15
CA ASN A 849 24.16 -7.11 9.09
C ASN A 849 23.22 -7.69 10.15
N ARG A 850 23.09 -7.05 11.31
CA ARG A 850 22.20 -7.51 12.37
C ARG A 850 20.75 -7.22 12.02
N SER A 851 20.42 -6.01 11.59
CA SER A 851 19.08 -5.67 11.09
C SER A 851 18.68 -6.46 9.84
N VAL A 852 19.64 -6.82 8.98
CA VAL A 852 19.37 -7.74 7.85
C VAL A 852 18.85 -9.08 8.36
N TYR A 853 19.51 -9.69 9.35
CA TYR A 853 19.13 -11.01 9.84
C TYR A 853 17.91 -10.99 10.78
N ASP A 854 17.90 -10.09 11.77
CA ASP A 854 16.88 -10.09 12.83
C ASP A 854 15.53 -9.54 12.34
N ASP A 855 15.54 -8.59 11.40
CA ASP A 855 14.32 -7.87 10.99
C ASP A 855 13.98 -8.07 9.50
N LEU A 856 14.92 -7.89 8.56
CA LEU A 856 14.61 -7.96 7.11
C LEU A 856 14.27 -9.39 6.65
N VAL A 857 15.02 -10.41 7.10
CA VAL A 857 14.73 -11.81 6.77
C VAL A 857 13.34 -12.22 7.22
N GLU A 858 12.97 -11.92 8.47
CA GLU A 858 11.65 -12.25 9.01
C GLU A 858 10.54 -11.49 8.26
N PHE A 859 10.78 -10.22 7.95
CA PHE A 859 9.89 -9.42 7.13
C PHE A 859 9.67 -10.04 5.74
N LEU A 860 10.73 -10.44 5.04
CA LEU A 860 10.64 -11.09 3.73
C LEU A 860 9.91 -12.43 3.80
N LYS A 861 10.19 -13.25 4.82
CA LYS A 861 9.52 -14.55 5.04
C LYS A 861 8.00 -14.40 5.19
N ARG A 862 7.53 -13.34 5.84
CA ARG A 862 6.10 -13.05 5.96
C ARG A 862 5.53 -12.46 4.67
N LYS A 863 6.25 -11.52 4.06
CA LYS A 863 5.71 -10.73 2.94
C LYS A 863 5.71 -11.49 1.62
N LYS A 864 6.63 -12.45 1.43
CA LYS A 864 6.65 -13.37 0.27
C LYS A 864 5.42 -14.27 0.17
N LEU A 865 4.64 -14.43 1.24
CA LEU A 865 3.37 -15.17 1.22
C LEU A 865 2.24 -14.35 0.58
N GLN A 866 2.34 -13.01 0.63
CA GLN A 866 1.30 -12.09 0.16
C GLN A 866 1.63 -11.51 -1.23
N ARG A 867 2.89 -11.15 -1.46
CA ARG A 867 3.37 -10.52 -2.71
C ARG A 867 4.50 -11.32 -3.33
N GLN A 868 4.72 -11.15 -4.63
CA GLN A 868 5.92 -11.66 -5.29
C GLN A 868 7.09 -10.73 -5.00
N ILE A 869 8.26 -11.30 -4.67
CA ILE A 869 9.46 -10.54 -4.35
C ILE A 869 10.62 -11.05 -5.19
N ILE A 870 11.31 -10.15 -5.88
CA ILE A 870 12.54 -10.43 -6.62
C ILE A 870 13.65 -9.58 -6.01
N ILE A 871 14.70 -10.22 -5.52
CA ILE A 871 15.81 -9.52 -4.85
C ILE A 871 17.14 -9.86 -5.50
N VAL A 872 17.90 -8.84 -5.91
CA VAL A 872 19.32 -9.01 -6.20
C VAL A 872 20.08 -8.91 -4.88
N THR A 873 20.92 -9.88 -4.58
CA THR A 873 21.68 -9.85 -3.32
C THR A 873 23.01 -10.60 -3.45
N HIS A 874 23.93 -10.24 -2.56
CA HIS A 874 25.16 -10.98 -2.30
C HIS A 874 25.27 -11.43 -0.84
N ASN A 875 24.16 -11.34 -0.08
CA ASN A 875 24.09 -11.72 1.32
C ASN A 875 23.43 -13.10 1.49
N PRO A 876 24.13 -14.11 2.05
CA PRO A 876 23.57 -15.45 2.25
C PRO A 876 22.34 -15.46 3.16
N ASN A 877 22.18 -14.49 4.08
CA ASN A 877 21.01 -14.42 4.96
C ASN A 877 19.72 -14.12 4.17
N LEU A 878 19.80 -13.30 3.12
CA LEU A 878 18.63 -12.95 2.29
C LEU A 878 18.25 -14.05 1.28
N VAL A 879 19.11 -15.06 1.15
CA VAL A 879 18.89 -16.22 0.26
C VAL A 879 18.53 -17.44 1.08
N VAL A 880 19.43 -17.89 1.95
CA VAL A 880 19.27 -19.09 2.78
C VAL A 880 18.42 -18.79 4.01
N GLY A 881 18.68 -17.69 4.71
CA GLY A 881 17.94 -17.32 5.92
C GLY A 881 16.48 -16.96 5.64
N ALA A 882 16.20 -16.34 4.49
CA ALA A 882 14.84 -16.01 4.05
C ALA A 882 14.10 -17.18 3.34
N ASP A 883 14.76 -18.34 3.23
CA ASP A 883 14.24 -19.55 2.59
C ASP A 883 13.73 -19.27 1.16
N ALA A 884 14.59 -18.75 0.29
CA ALA A 884 14.21 -18.41 -1.08
C ALA A 884 13.66 -19.63 -1.83
N GLU A 885 12.48 -19.48 -2.45
CA GLU A 885 11.88 -20.54 -3.25
C GLU A 885 12.64 -20.74 -4.56
N GLU A 886 13.20 -19.68 -5.14
CA GLU A 886 14.04 -19.74 -6.33
C GLU A 886 15.26 -18.85 -6.23
N THR A 887 16.38 -19.33 -6.75
CA THR A 887 17.62 -18.57 -6.91
C THR A 887 18.08 -18.62 -8.35
N VAL A 888 18.14 -17.46 -8.98
CA VAL A 888 18.74 -17.23 -10.29
C VAL A 888 20.24 -16.93 -10.10
N VAL A 889 21.09 -17.77 -10.69
CA VAL A 889 22.55 -17.63 -10.66
C VAL A 889 23.02 -17.04 -11.98
N ALA A 890 23.60 -15.84 -11.92
CA ALA A 890 24.12 -15.11 -13.06
C ALA A 890 25.64 -15.28 -13.19
N ASN A 891 26.12 -15.61 -14.40
CA ASN A 891 27.55 -15.66 -14.71
C ASN A 891 27.87 -14.93 -16.02
N GLN A 892 29.06 -14.32 -16.05
CA GLN A 892 29.60 -13.67 -17.24
C GLN A 892 30.89 -14.37 -17.70
N SER A 893 30.93 -14.83 -18.96
CA SER A 893 32.14 -15.39 -19.57
C SER A 893 33.25 -14.36 -19.73
N GLY A 894 34.51 -14.81 -19.66
CA GLY A 894 35.69 -14.00 -19.94
C GLY A 894 36.17 -13.06 -18.83
N GLN A 895 35.57 -13.09 -17.63
CA GLN A 895 36.08 -12.31 -16.48
C GLN A 895 37.17 -13.06 -15.69
N GLU A 896 37.01 -14.37 -15.52
CA GLU A 896 37.91 -15.20 -14.72
C GLU A 896 38.12 -16.56 -15.39
N VAL A 897 39.35 -17.08 -15.31
CA VAL A 897 39.71 -18.39 -15.88
C VAL A 897 38.91 -19.49 -15.18
N GLY A 898 38.23 -20.34 -15.97
CA GLY A 898 37.46 -21.47 -15.45
C GLY A 898 36.00 -21.17 -15.10
N ARG A 899 35.49 -19.98 -15.45
CA ARG A 899 34.08 -19.58 -15.31
C ARG A 899 33.41 -19.32 -16.67
N GLU A 900 33.68 -20.20 -17.64
CA GLU A 900 33.12 -20.07 -18.97
C GLU A 900 31.63 -20.44 -19.01
N ASN A 901 30.89 -19.72 -19.85
CA ASN A 901 29.50 -19.99 -20.21
C ASN A 901 29.41 -20.97 -21.38
N ARG A 902 28.22 -21.51 -21.66
CA ARG A 902 28.04 -22.42 -22.80
C ARG A 902 28.20 -21.70 -24.14
N LYS A 903 27.58 -20.52 -24.27
CA LYS A 903 27.50 -19.80 -25.55
C LYS A 903 27.48 -18.28 -25.39
N TYR A 904 26.71 -17.76 -24.46
CA TYR A 904 26.44 -16.33 -24.38
C TYR A 904 27.33 -15.63 -23.36
N ARG A 905 27.61 -14.34 -23.58
CA ARG A 905 28.42 -13.55 -22.64
C ARG A 905 27.81 -13.53 -21.25
N PHE A 906 26.50 -13.35 -21.14
CA PHE A 906 25.74 -13.45 -19.90
C PHE A 906 24.81 -14.65 -19.99
N GLU A 907 24.87 -15.52 -18.98
CA GLU A 907 23.98 -16.67 -18.84
C GLU A 907 23.41 -16.72 -17.43
N TYR A 908 22.22 -17.29 -17.32
CA TYR A 908 21.47 -17.41 -16.08
C TYR A 908 20.95 -18.85 -15.97
N VAL A 909 21.02 -19.42 -14.77
CA VAL A 909 20.35 -20.68 -14.42
C VAL A 909 19.54 -20.47 -13.16
N SER A 910 18.36 -21.06 -13.05
CA SER A 910 17.51 -20.94 -11.87
C SER A 910 17.14 -22.30 -11.29
N GLY A 911 16.72 -22.30 -10.03
CA GLY A 911 16.28 -23.50 -9.32
C GLY A 911 16.12 -23.26 -7.83
N ALA A 912 15.65 -24.28 -7.13
CA ALA A 912 15.43 -24.23 -5.69
C ALA A 912 16.73 -24.38 -4.88
N LEU A 913 16.72 -23.99 -3.61
CA LEU A 913 17.87 -24.17 -2.71
C LEU A 913 18.25 -25.64 -2.48
N GLU A 914 17.28 -26.55 -2.62
CA GLU A 914 17.49 -28.00 -2.57
C GLU A 914 18.13 -28.59 -3.84
N ASN A 915 18.25 -27.83 -4.92
CA ASN A 915 18.83 -28.31 -6.17
C ASN A 915 20.34 -28.58 -6.00
N ASN A 916 20.68 -29.88 -6.00
CA ASN A 916 21.98 -30.37 -5.59
C ASN A 916 22.58 -31.34 -6.59
N PHE A 917 23.64 -30.92 -7.29
CA PHE A 917 24.49 -31.81 -8.06
C PHE A 917 25.84 -31.13 -8.36
N GLU A 918 26.85 -31.91 -8.72
CA GLU A 918 28.13 -31.40 -9.20
C GLU A 918 28.68 -32.42 -10.21
N LEU A 919 28.91 -31.97 -11.45
CA LEU A 919 29.38 -32.78 -12.57
C LEU A 919 30.89 -32.59 -12.76
N ASP A 920 31.53 -33.59 -13.37
CA ASP A 920 32.93 -33.49 -13.79
C ASP A 920 33.08 -32.43 -14.90
N ILE A 921 34.17 -31.67 -14.85
CA ILE A 921 34.50 -30.66 -15.87
C ILE A 921 34.63 -31.26 -17.28
N ALA A 922 35.01 -32.53 -17.39
CA ALA A 922 35.08 -33.24 -18.66
C ALA A 922 33.68 -33.56 -19.23
N VAL A 923 32.65 -33.60 -18.38
CA VAL A 923 31.25 -33.85 -18.78
C VAL A 923 30.54 -32.54 -19.12
N GLU A 924 30.73 -31.51 -18.28
CA GLU A 924 30.14 -30.18 -18.48
C GLU A 924 31.15 -29.10 -18.11
N PRO A 925 31.78 -28.43 -19.09
CA PRO A 925 32.77 -27.40 -18.82
C PRO A 925 32.15 -26.06 -18.38
N ALA A 926 30.88 -25.78 -18.72
CA ALA A 926 30.26 -24.50 -18.39
C ALA A 926 29.88 -24.43 -16.90
N ILE A 927 30.36 -23.40 -16.20
CA ILE A 927 30.28 -23.34 -14.73
C ILE A 927 28.85 -23.43 -14.21
N LEU A 928 27.91 -22.74 -14.85
CA LEU A 928 26.52 -22.68 -14.41
C LEU A 928 25.82 -24.04 -14.48
N TYR A 929 26.09 -24.83 -15.53
CA TYR A 929 25.43 -26.12 -15.76
C TYR A 929 26.17 -27.30 -15.13
N ARG A 930 27.42 -27.08 -14.68
CA ARG A 930 28.22 -28.09 -13.98
C ARG A 930 27.75 -28.31 -12.54
N LYS A 931 27.08 -27.33 -11.93
CA LYS A 931 26.74 -27.33 -10.50
C LYS A 931 25.27 -26.98 -10.28
N GLY A 932 24.68 -27.59 -9.26
CA GLY A 932 23.35 -27.22 -8.79
C GLY A 932 23.34 -25.87 -8.08
N VAL A 933 22.13 -25.30 -7.91
CA VAL A 933 21.94 -23.99 -7.28
C VAL A 933 22.53 -23.97 -5.86
N ARG A 934 22.39 -25.05 -5.09
CA ARG A 934 22.95 -25.15 -3.73
C ARG A 934 24.46 -24.94 -3.70
N GLN A 935 25.17 -25.53 -4.66
CA GLN A 935 26.61 -25.39 -4.80
C GLN A 935 26.98 -23.95 -5.17
N HIS A 936 26.26 -23.34 -6.11
CA HIS A 936 26.48 -21.95 -6.52
C HIS A 936 26.27 -20.97 -5.38
N VAL A 937 25.18 -21.13 -4.61
CA VAL A 937 24.91 -20.31 -3.40
C VAL A 937 26.08 -20.40 -2.42
N CYS A 938 26.56 -21.61 -2.11
CA CYS A 938 27.68 -21.82 -1.20
C CYS A 938 29.00 -21.24 -1.74
N GLU A 939 29.29 -21.39 -3.03
CA GLU A 939 30.52 -20.88 -3.65
C GLU A 939 30.53 -19.35 -3.72
N ILE A 940 29.44 -18.74 -4.19
CA ILE A 940 29.34 -17.32 -4.48
C ILE A 940 29.17 -16.49 -3.20
N LEU A 941 28.31 -16.93 -2.27
CA LEU A 941 27.96 -16.13 -1.09
C LEU A 941 28.83 -16.46 0.13
N GLU A 942 29.32 -17.71 0.23
CA GLU A 942 30.06 -18.19 1.41
C GLU A 942 31.53 -18.52 1.12
N GLY A 943 32.00 -18.31 -0.11
CA GLY A 943 33.37 -18.64 -0.53
C GLY A 943 33.64 -20.14 -0.62
N GLY A 944 32.59 -20.96 -0.68
CA GLY A 944 32.65 -22.40 -0.81
C GLY A 944 32.65 -23.19 0.50
N LYS A 945 32.38 -24.49 0.39
CA LYS A 945 32.20 -25.42 1.53
C LYS A 945 33.38 -25.43 2.50
N GLU A 946 34.61 -25.37 1.98
CA GLU A 946 35.82 -25.39 2.80
C GLU A 946 36.02 -24.09 3.57
N ALA A 947 35.67 -22.93 2.99
CA ALA A 947 35.71 -21.64 3.69
C ALA A 947 34.67 -21.59 4.81
N PHE A 948 33.45 -22.09 4.55
CA PHE A 948 32.39 -22.20 5.54
C PHE A 948 32.82 -23.08 6.74
N LYS A 949 33.28 -24.30 6.48
CA LYS A 949 33.74 -25.23 7.53
C LYS A 949 34.91 -24.67 8.34
N LYS A 950 35.88 -24.01 7.71
CA LYS A 950 37.01 -23.37 8.42
C LYS A 950 36.53 -22.27 9.36
N ARG A 951 35.51 -21.48 8.95
CA ARG A 951 34.90 -20.46 9.81
C ARG A 951 34.17 -21.11 10.99
N GLU A 952 33.32 -22.10 10.74
CA GLU A 952 32.63 -22.88 11.78
C GLU A 952 33.61 -23.45 12.82
N GLN A 953 34.67 -24.12 12.36
CA GLN A 953 35.73 -24.67 13.22
C GLN A 953 36.43 -23.59 14.05
N LYS A 954 36.69 -22.41 13.46
CA LYS A 954 37.37 -21.31 14.14
C LYS A 954 36.49 -20.63 15.19
N TYR A 955 35.19 -20.54 14.95
CA TYR A 955 34.23 -20.04 15.94
C TYR A 955 34.04 -21.03 17.10
N GLY A 956 34.30 -22.33 16.86
CA GLY A 956 34.21 -23.36 17.89
C GLY A 956 32.79 -23.61 18.36
N PHE A 957 31.79 -23.37 17.49
CA PHE A 957 30.41 -23.68 17.82
C PHE A 957 30.28 -25.18 18.12
N PRO A 958 29.59 -25.57 19.20
CA PRO A 958 29.29 -26.98 19.43
C PRO A 958 28.52 -27.52 18.22
N ARG A 959 28.88 -28.73 17.77
CA ARG A 959 28.05 -29.45 16.80
C ARG A 959 26.76 -29.83 17.53
N GLU A 960 25.71 -29.04 17.36
CA GLU A 960 24.37 -29.33 17.85
C GLU A 960 23.68 -30.44 17.06
#